data_AF-A0A2N6DZQ5-F1
#
_entry.id   AF-A0A2N6DZQ5-F1
#
_cell.length_a   1.000
_cell.length_b   1.000
_cell.length_c   1.000
_cell.angle_alpha   90.00
_cell.angle_beta   90.00
_cell.angle_gamma   90.00
#
_symmetry.space_group_name_H-M   'P 1'
#
loop_
_entity.id
_entity.type
_entity.pdbx_description
1 polymer ?
#
loop_
_entity_poly.entity_id
_entity_poly.type
_entity_poly.pdbx_seq_one_letter_code
_entity_poly.pdbx_strand_id
1 'polypeptide(L)'
;MFRKTLVWITVGLLAFALWGCSSSRDSDGSKTGTDEGPEYVGINVCVSCHDIKGQEWLYSRHGNVEPEGGPHSPHLPGQSSCAECHNPLNDGDLLQQAFNTHEKRRDVIGCESCHGAGSQHYGLGPLPMPAPGPEVCGQCHNRDDGHAGTDESIYDKYASSRHAESLHGEGSNPCQRCHTNEGALKSNVAGYTGDKDVLGTRDDLGRRAPEAIPEEDVTAVGCATCHDPHEAGQLRQVWSSEGDNDYMWDPNNNGSNRDQFDLCTSCHVLFNDEGTLVGSGSEASGTAPFYHDTAWYRIIGTTHYDNPATGPVSGDDADATIIEGYNIRWNTDNPCFDCHGHEFRTATRPYPEGDDRDAPTIWTDWASSAHAAHLFELKLAAASAAAGGGDPADAPRSTATVDAVMAAGVTNPDDAWLHYNWDRSGRASCQRCHTATGAMNFMNANQTLTDNDDDNDAPYNQNANDFSHLVGWSDNPANGSPQNEMLYCWACHENASDGILRDPGPITEAYDDDVVVEYPDIKGSNVCMSCHLGREIGAVIKATEDSDGVRNFINSHYLAAGAQLFAVGGYHYDGLNYNNVSFYAHDKIGTEDEPSTGENGPCAGCHMSTERSHLFQLVEKDSEGAITEVTSQVCAECHTGQFVLTAEELMEQEEEYHASLHALDLALQAKGIFFYPGYPYFFNAPNGEGGSYTNWAAPYGVSKWQETMGAAFNFNLLDHDPGGYAHNRYYVKILIWDSIDFLDDGIVNQSTATTLPTLGLSAEDLAAAQTYLGESRPGESSR
;
A
#
# COMPACT_ATOMS: atom_id res chain seq x y z
N MET A 1 -51.81 -59.94 51.22
CA MET A 1 -51.74 -61.40 51.00
C MET A 1 -50.28 -61.77 50.81
N PHE A 2 -49.83 -62.80 51.50
CA PHE A 2 -48.43 -63.20 51.68
C PHE A 2 -47.69 -63.57 50.38
N ARG A 3 -46.40 -63.25 50.28
CA ARG A 3 -45.31 -64.24 50.45
C ARG A 3 -43.91 -63.62 50.32
N LYS A 4 -43.11 -63.86 51.37
CA LYS A 4 -41.63 -63.83 51.39
C LYS A 4 -41.06 -65.04 50.64
N THR A 5 -39.76 -65.02 50.31
CA THR A 5 -38.69 -66.08 50.44
C THR A 5 -37.62 -65.84 49.34
N LEU A 6 -36.44 -65.28 49.63
CA LEU A 6 -35.17 -65.87 50.13
C LEU A 6 -34.21 -66.38 49.01
N VAL A 7 -33.15 -65.58 48.79
CA VAL A 7 -31.70 -65.85 48.55
C VAL A 7 -31.24 -67.30 48.25
N TRP A 8 -30.41 -67.52 47.20
CA TRP A 8 -28.97 -67.90 47.23
C TRP A 8 -28.41 -68.29 45.82
N ILE A 9 -27.39 -67.55 45.41
CA ILE A 9 -26.13 -67.88 44.68
C ILE A 9 -26.13 -68.77 43.43
N THR A 10 -25.65 -68.18 42.32
CA THR A 10 -24.53 -68.75 41.54
C THR A 10 -23.68 -67.63 40.92
N VAL A 11 -22.42 -67.54 41.36
CA VAL A 11 -21.32 -66.80 40.74
C VAL A 11 -20.92 -67.51 39.45
N GLY A 12 -20.74 -66.78 38.35
CA GLY A 12 -20.25 -67.34 37.10
C GLY A 12 -20.06 -66.30 35.99
N LEU A 13 -18.85 -65.71 35.97
CA LEU A 13 -18.12 -65.26 34.77
C LEU A 13 -18.81 -64.30 33.79
N LEU A 14 -18.58 -63.00 33.99
CA LEU A 14 -18.31 -62.07 32.89
C LEU A 14 -17.08 -61.23 33.24
N ALA A 15 -15.91 -61.74 32.86
CA ALA A 15 -14.73 -60.93 32.66
C ALA A 15 -14.80 -60.40 31.23
N PHE A 16 -15.28 -59.17 31.06
CA PHE A 16 -14.98 -58.36 29.89
C PHE A 16 -14.24 -57.12 30.38
N ALA A 17 -13.10 -56.87 29.73
CA ALA A 17 -12.15 -55.85 30.08
C ALA A 17 -12.78 -54.44 30.01
N LEU A 18 -12.98 -53.82 31.17
CA LEU A 18 -13.00 -52.38 31.32
C LEU A 18 -11.55 -51.93 31.53
N TRP A 19 -10.84 -51.75 30.42
CA TRP A 19 -9.64 -50.91 30.38
C TRP A 19 -10.01 -49.72 29.50
N GLY A 20 -10.25 -48.58 30.14
CA GLY A 20 -10.66 -47.36 29.45
C GLY A 20 -11.27 -46.37 30.43
N CYS A 21 -10.46 -45.35 30.77
CA CYS A 21 -10.86 -44.08 31.39
C CYS A 21 -11.31 -44.14 32.86
N SER A 22 -10.33 -44.31 33.76
CA SER A 22 -10.38 -43.70 35.09
C SER A 22 -9.68 -42.34 35.01
N SER A 23 -10.45 -41.28 35.23
CA SER A 23 -10.10 -39.86 35.25
C SER A 23 -9.21 -39.46 36.43
N SER A 24 -8.07 -40.12 36.61
CA SER A 24 -7.15 -39.87 37.75
C SER A 24 -5.69 -40.27 37.49
N ARG A 25 -5.25 -40.25 36.22
CA ARG A 25 -3.81 -40.08 35.98
C ARG A 25 -3.53 -38.58 36.15
N ASP A 26 -3.25 -38.18 37.38
CA ASP A 26 -2.71 -36.86 37.69
C ASP A 26 -1.54 -36.58 36.75
N SER A 27 -1.61 -35.49 35.97
CA SER A 27 -0.48 -34.95 35.19
C SER A 27 0.67 -34.47 36.07
N ASP A 28 0.46 -34.43 37.39
CA ASP A 28 1.43 -34.04 38.43
C ASP A 28 2.23 -35.23 39.02
N GLY A 29 2.02 -36.44 38.49
CA GLY A 29 2.62 -37.65 39.02
C GLY A 29 4.06 -37.86 38.55
N SER A 30 5.05 -37.51 39.37
CA SER A 30 6.40 -38.08 39.24
C SER A 30 6.33 -39.61 39.30
N LYS A 31 6.45 -40.27 38.15
CA LYS A 31 6.65 -41.72 38.07
C LYS A 31 7.81 -42.01 37.14
N THR A 32 8.79 -42.70 37.71
CA THR A 32 9.93 -43.33 37.05
C THR A 32 9.43 -44.43 36.11
N GLY A 33 9.14 -44.06 34.86
CA GLY A 33 8.96 -44.97 33.73
C GLY A 33 10.29 -45.19 33.01
N THR A 34 10.46 -46.38 32.43
CA THR A 34 11.68 -46.89 31.76
C THR A 34 12.21 -45.97 30.66
N ASP A 35 13.53 -45.98 30.46
CA ASP A 35 14.36 -45.20 29.51
C ASP A 35 14.02 -45.32 28.00
N GLU A 36 12.74 -45.40 27.62
CA GLU A 36 12.33 -45.30 26.21
C GLU A 36 11.92 -43.85 25.92
N GLY A 37 12.46 -43.29 24.83
CA GLY A 37 12.33 -41.88 24.49
C GLY A 37 10.89 -41.45 24.15
N PRO A 38 10.66 -40.15 23.88
CA PRO A 38 9.37 -39.67 23.38
C PRO A 38 8.95 -40.41 22.09
N GLU A 39 7.71 -40.90 22.06
CA GLU A 39 7.12 -41.66 20.95
C GLU A 39 5.79 -41.02 20.50
N TYR A 40 5.56 -41.03 19.20
CA TYR A 40 4.30 -40.60 18.59
C TYR A 40 3.24 -41.71 18.74
N VAL A 41 2.06 -41.36 19.25
CA VAL A 41 0.97 -42.31 19.55
C VAL A 41 -0.15 -42.28 18.50
N GLY A 42 -0.17 -41.27 17.63
CA GLY A 42 -1.11 -41.10 16.54
C GLY A 42 -2.41 -40.39 16.93
N ILE A 43 -3.01 -39.71 15.95
CA ILE A 43 -4.21 -38.87 16.15
C ILE A 43 -5.41 -39.63 16.74
N ASN A 44 -5.57 -40.92 16.41
CA ASN A 44 -6.66 -41.76 16.92
C ASN A 44 -6.62 -41.94 18.45
N VAL A 45 -5.44 -41.83 19.07
CA VAL A 45 -5.29 -41.88 20.52
C VAL A 45 -5.72 -40.56 21.13
N CYS A 46 -5.31 -39.43 20.53
CA CYS A 46 -5.63 -38.08 21.01
C CYS A 46 -7.14 -37.83 21.03
N VAL A 47 -7.84 -38.08 19.92
CA VAL A 47 -9.28 -37.79 19.80
C VAL A 47 -10.15 -38.68 20.67
N SER A 48 -9.66 -39.84 21.12
CA SER A 48 -10.38 -40.70 22.06
C SER A 48 -10.59 -40.03 23.43
N CYS A 49 -9.76 -39.04 23.76
CA CYS A 49 -9.86 -38.22 24.97
C CYS A 49 -10.25 -36.76 24.67
N HIS A 50 -9.86 -36.24 23.50
CA HIS A 50 -10.06 -34.85 23.08
C HIS A 50 -11.05 -34.74 21.91
N ASP A 51 -12.19 -35.42 21.99
CA ASP A 51 -13.17 -35.50 20.89
C ASP A 51 -13.60 -34.11 20.39
N ILE A 52 -13.93 -33.17 21.29
CA ILE A 52 -14.36 -31.81 20.91
C ILE A 52 -13.28 -31.08 20.08
N LYS A 53 -12.05 -31.00 20.58
CA LYS A 53 -10.94 -30.36 19.86
C LYS A 53 -10.54 -31.13 18.61
N GLY A 54 -10.68 -32.44 18.63
CA GLY A 54 -10.52 -33.29 17.44
C GLY A 54 -11.53 -32.95 16.35
N GLN A 55 -12.80 -32.76 16.69
CA GLN A 55 -13.85 -32.39 15.72
C GLN A 55 -13.62 -30.98 15.16
N GLU A 56 -13.26 -30.01 15.99
CA GLU A 56 -12.90 -28.66 15.51
C GLU A 56 -11.74 -28.76 14.50
N TRP A 57 -10.63 -29.40 14.90
CA TRP A 57 -9.44 -29.57 14.07
C TRP A 57 -9.77 -30.30 12.76
N LEU A 58 -10.70 -31.26 12.78
CA LEU A 58 -11.06 -32.04 11.61
C LEU A 58 -11.50 -31.12 10.45
N TYR A 59 -12.28 -30.08 10.75
CA TYR A 59 -12.76 -29.12 9.75
C TYR A 59 -11.80 -27.96 9.50
N SER A 60 -10.64 -27.94 10.16
CA SER A 60 -9.58 -26.97 9.89
C SER A 60 -8.92 -27.20 8.52
N ARG A 61 -8.17 -26.21 8.04
CA ARG A 61 -7.31 -26.36 6.85
C ARG A 61 -6.29 -27.49 7.02
N HIS A 62 -5.82 -27.75 8.25
CA HIS A 62 -4.89 -28.82 8.58
C HIS A 62 -5.56 -30.21 8.65
N GLY A 63 -6.87 -30.25 8.89
CA GLY A 63 -7.71 -31.46 8.90
C GLY A 63 -8.21 -31.87 7.51
N ASN A 64 -8.19 -30.94 6.54
CA ASN A 64 -8.30 -31.16 5.10
C ASN A 64 -9.58 -31.89 4.64
N VAL A 65 -10.77 -31.43 5.08
CA VAL A 65 -12.09 -32.05 4.77
C VAL A 65 -12.69 -31.64 3.41
N GLU A 66 -12.08 -30.70 2.67
CA GLU A 66 -12.66 -30.16 1.43
C GLU A 66 -12.84 -31.21 0.31
N PRO A 67 -13.92 -31.14 -0.49
CA PRO A 67 -14.20 -32.10 -1.57
C PRO A 67 -13.22 -32.01 -2.75
N GLU A 68 -12.97 -33.14 -3.42
CA GLU A 68 -12.06 -33.28 -4.58
C GLU A 68 -12.38 -32.22 -5.68
N GLY A 69 -11.39 -31.42 -6.08
CA GLY A 69 -11.45 -30.51 -7.25
C GLY A 69 -11.24 -29.01 -6.99
N GLY A 70 -11.12 -28.57 -5.74
CA GLY A 70 -10.76 -27.18 -5.39
C GLY A 70 -9.25 -26.87 -5.48
N PRO A 71 -8.83 -25.59 -5.48
CA PRO A 71 -7.43 -25.16 -5.54
C PRO A 71 -6.58 -25.67 -4.35
N HIS A 72 -7.22 -26.09 -3.26
CA HIS A 72 -6.59 -26.71 -2.08
C HIS A 72 -6.85 -28.22 -1.99
N SER A 73 -7.13 -28.89 -3.10
CA SER A 73 -7.42 -30.33 -3.10
C SER A 73 -6.25 -31.15 -2.57
N PRO A 74 -6.51 -32.22 -1.81
CA PRO A 74 -5.46 -33.09 -1.30
C PRO A 74 -4.63 -33.63 -2.46
N HIS A 75 -3.30 -33.50 -2.36
CA HIS A 75 -2.41 -34.31 -3.19
C HIS A 75 -2.72 -35.78 -2.92
N LEU A 76 -2.74 -36.59 -3.99
CA LEU A 76 -2.85 -38.03 -3.84
C LEU A 76 -1.66 -38.54 -3.01
N PRO A 77 -1.89 -39.50 -2.09
CA PRO A 77 -0.84 -39.95 -1.17
C PRO A 77 0.42 -40.41 -1.91
N GLY A 78 1.59 -39.92 -1.48
CA GLY A 78 2.89 -40.39 -1.97
C GLY A 78 3.71 -39.44 -2.86
N GLN A 79 3.36 -38.15 -2.93
CA GLN A 79 4.24 -37.12 -3.48
C GLN A 79 5.30 -36.73 -2.43
N SER A 80 6.54 -37.19 -2.62
CA SER A 80 7.55 -37.28 -1.56
C SER A 80 8.09 -35.95 -1.02
N SER A 81 7.95 -34.84 -1.77
CA SER A 81 8.44 -33.52 -1.35
C SER A 81 7.44 -32.75 -0.48
N CYS A 82 6.14 -33.08 -0.54
CA CYS A 82 5.08 -32.33 0.14
C CYS A 82 4.71 -32.95 1.51
N ALA A 83 5.02 -34.23 1.71
CA ALA A 83 4.66 -34.98 2.92
C ALA A 83 5.29 -34.41 4.20
N GLU A 84 6.42 -33.71 4.10
CA GLU A 84 7.06 -33.02 5.22
C GLU A 84 6.16 -31.97 5.88
N CYS A 85 5.25 -31.37 5.12
CA CYS A 85 4.36 -30.30 5.59
C CYS A 85 2.87 -30.61 5.45
N HIS A 86 2.52 -31.73 4.82
CA HIS A 86 1.12 -32.14 4.63
C HIS A 86 0.79 -33.46 5.34
N ASN A 87 1.78 -34.29 5.70
CA ASN A 87 1.55 -35.54 6.42
C ASN A 87 2.82 -36.06 7.16
N PRO A 88 3.48 -35.23 7.99
CA PRO A 88 4.82 -35.51 8.51
C PRO A 88 4.90 -36.77 9.38
N LEU A 89 3.82 -37.07 10.12
CA LEU A 89 3.73 -38.23 11.01
C LEU A 89 2.86 -39.36 10.44
N ASN A 90 2.42 -39.22 9.19
CA ASN A 90 1.57 -40.19 8.51
C ASN A 90 0.20 -40.43 9.21
N ASP A 91 -0.32 -39.42 9.92
CA ASP A 91 -1.61 -39.45 10.62
C ASP A 91 -2.81 -39.57 9.67
N GLY A 92 -2.62 -39.29 8.37
CA GLY A 92 -3.61 -39.56 7.33
C GLY A 92 -4.12 -41.01 7.30
N ASP A 93 -3.29 -41.98 7.69
CA ASP A 93 -3.67 -43.39 7.79
C ASP A 93 -4.57 -43.70 8.99
N LEU A 94 -4.56 -42.83 10.00
CA LEU A 94 -5.25 -43.03 11.28
C LEU A 94 -6.59 -42.28 11.35
N LEU A 95 -6.90 -41.42 10.37
CA LEU A 95 -8.13 -40.63 10.32
C LEU A 95 -9.41 -41.47 10.39
N GLN A 96 -9.48 -42.58 9.65
CA GLN A 96 -10.65 -43.45 9.68
C GLN A 96 -10.87 -44.02 11.08
N GLN A 97 -9.80 -44.36 11.79
CA GLN A 97 -9.88 -44.86 13.17
C GLN A 97 -10.24 -43.74 14.16
N ALA A 98 -9.72 -42.54 13.94
CA ALA A 98 -9.91 -41.37 14.78
C ALA A 98 -11.35 -40.84 14.73
N PHE A 99 -11.94 -40.72 13.54
CA PHE A 99 -13.20 -39.99 13.34
C PHE A 99 -14.33 -40.85 12.76
N ASN A 100 -14.10 -42.15 12.51
CA ASN A 100 -15.07 -43.06 11.89
C ASN A 100 -15.62 -42.51 10.56
N THR A 101 -14.77 -41.82 9.79
CA THR A 101 -15.13 -41.28 8.48
C THR A 101 -15.13 -42.40 7.43
N HIS A 102 -16.10 -42.38 6.51
CA HIS A 102 -16.16 -43.29 5.36
C HIS A 102 -15.25 -42.83 4.20
N GLU A 103 -14.39 -41.85 4.43
CA GLU A 103 -13.62 -41.14 3.42
C GLU A 103 -12.30 -41.87 3.09
N LYS A 104 -11.78 -41.63 1.88
CA LYS A 104 -10.47 -42.14 1.44
C LYS A 104 -9.35 -41.49 2.29
N ARG A 105 -8.23 -42.20 2.46
CA ARG A 105 -6.98 -41.67 3.05
C ARG A 105 -6.66 -40.29 2.48
N ARG A 106 -6.37 -39.32 3.35
CA ARG A 106 -5.90 -37.96 2.99
C ARG A 106 -4.73 -37.55 3.86
N ASP A 107 -3.84 -36.74 3.29
CA ASP A 107 -2.70 -36.15 3.98
C ASP A 107 -3.20 -35.03 4.93
N VAL A 108 -2.77 -35.08 6.19
CA VAL A 108 -3.14 -34.13 7.27
C VAL A 108 -1.96 -33.81 8.20
N ILE A 109 -2.02 -32.65 8.84
CA ILE A 109 -1.13 -32.28 9.95
C ILE A 109 -1.77 -32.69 11.28
N GLY A 110 -1.42 -33.89 11.78
CA GLY A 110 -1.98 -34.41 13.02
C GLY A 110 -1.43 -33.73 14.27
N CYS A 111 -2.12 -33.90 15.41
CA CYS A 111 -1.89 -33.16 16.65
C CYS A 111 -0.43 -33.15 17.12
N GLU A 112 0.26 -34.28 17.00
CA GLU A 112 1.63 -34.45 17.48
C GLU A 112 2.68 -33.74 16.60
N SER A 113 2.28 -33.28 15.41
CA SER A 113 3.10 -32.43 14.54
C SER A 113 3.25 -31.03 15.13
N CYS A 114 2.25 -30.56 15.88
CA CYS A 114 2.28 -29.27 16.57
C CYS A 114 2.68 -29.41 18.04
N HIS A 115 2.18 -30.44 18.73
CA HIS A 115 2.32 -30.59 20.17
C HIS A 115 3.47 -31.51 20.62
N GLY A 116 4.14 -32.17 19.67
CA GLY A 116 5.17 -33.16 19.92
C GLY A 116 4.63 -34.53 20.32
N ALA A 117 5.54 -35.45 20.64
CA ALA A 117 5.25 -36.84 20.98
C ALA A 117 4.28 -36.99 22.18
N GLY A 118 3.10 -37.53 21.92
CA GLY A 118 2.02 -37.71 22.87
C GLY A 118 2.26 -38.80 23.90
N SER A 119 3.25 -39.70 23.72
CA SER A 119 3.57 -40.73 24.74
C SER A 119 3.93 -40.12 26.09
N GLN A 120 4.48 -38.91 26.10
CA GLN A 120 4.75 -38.17 27.34
C GLN A 120 3.45 -37.82 28.06
N HIS A 121 2.48 -37.22 27.37
CA HIS A 121 1.16 -36.91 27.93
C HIS A 121 0.31 -38.17 28.21
N TYR A 122 0.64 -39.30 27.58
CA TYR A 122 -0.01 -40.59 27.77
C TYR A 122 0.48 -41.36 29.02
N GLY A 123 0.67 -40.64 30.13
CA GLY A 123 0.95 -41.21 31.45
C GLY A 123 2.42 -41.35 31.84
N LEU A 124 3.33 -40.67 31.14
CA LEU A 124 4.76 -40.56 31.48
C LEU A 124 5.16 -39.17 32.03
N GLY A 125 4.44 -38.11 31.66
CA GLY A 125 4.76 -36.72 32.01
C GLY A 125 3.83 -35.70 31.33
N PRO A 126 4.21 -34.41 31.32
CA PRO A 126 3.48 -33.37 30.58
C PRO A 126 3.63 -33.55 29.06
N LEU A 127 2.73 -32.93 28.29
CA LEU A 127 2.88 -32.85 26.83
C LEU A 127 4.12 -32.02 26.49
N PRO A 128 4.90 -32.36 25.44
CA PRO A 128 6.13 -31.63 25.12
C PRO A 128 5.91 -30.15 24.79
N MET A 129 4.90 -29.88 23.95
CA MET A 129 4.56 -28.51 23.50
C MET A 129 3.06 -28.27 23.72
N PRO A 130 2.63 -28.02 24.97
CA PRO A 130 1.22 -27.77 25.27
C PRO A 130 0.71 -26.48 24.62
N ALA A 131 1.59 -25.49 24.44
CA ALA A 131 1.38 -24.30 23.64
C ALA A 131 2.52 -24.22 22.60
N PRO A 132 2.27 -24.63 21.33
CA PRO A 132 3.28 -24.59 20.28
C PRO A 132 3.71 -23.14 20.00
N GLY A 133 5.01 -22.89 19.98
CA GLY A 133 5.57 -21.60 19.56
C GLY A 133 5.53 -21.40 18.04
N PRO A 134 5.75 -20.18 17.54
CA PRO A 134 5.70 -19.85 16.11
C PRO A 134 6.70 -20.66 15.28
N GLU A 135 7.81 -21.11 15.86
CA GLU A 135 8.81 -21.95 15.20
C GLU A 135 8.25 -23.31 14.77
N VAL A 136 7.21 -23.82 15.45
CA VAL A 136 6.52 -25.04 15.06
C VAL A 136 5.71 -24.81 13.78
N CYS A 137 5.07 -23.66 13.66
CA CYS A 137 4.37 -23.23 12.45
C CYS A 137 5.35 -23.03 11.29
N GLY A 138 6.50 -22.40 11.55
CA GLY A 138 7.55 -22.11 10.58
C GLY A 138 8.19 -23.34 9.92
N GLN A 139 8.04 -24.55 10.49
CA GLN A 139 8.49 -25.79 9.84
C GLN A 139 7.78 -26.03 8.49
N CYS A 140 6.56 -25.52 8.36
CA CYS A 140 5.74 -25.62 7.14
C CYS A 140 5.47 -24.27 6.50
N HIS A 141 5.32 -23.21 7.32
CA HIS A 141 4.97 -21.86 6.90
C HIS A 141 6.21 -20.95 6.78
N ASN A 142 7.34 -21.49 6.30
CA ASN A 142 8.52 -20.69 5.98
C ASN A 142 9.16 -21.08 4.65
N ARG A 143 8.34 -21.55 3.71
CA ARG A 143 8.80 -21.97 2.39
C ARG A 143 8.55 -20.88 1.36
N ASP A 144 9.49 -20.82 0.44
CA ASP A 144 9.53 -19.93 -0.72
C ASP A 144 9.32 -20.82 -1.97
N ASP A 145 8.12 -21.39 -2.07
CA ASP A 145 7.75 -22.35 -3.11
C ASP A 145 6.46 -21.98 -3.84
N GLY A 146 5.96 -20.75 -3.66
CA GLY A 146 4.71 -20.24 -4.25
C GLY A 146 3.44 -21.02 -3.86
N HIS A 147 3.54 -22.03 -2.99
CA HIS A 147 2.49 -23.02 -2.73
C HIS A 147 1.42 -22.53 -1.75
N ALA A 148 1.72 -21.53 -0.93
CA ALA A 148 0.80 -20.98 0.08
C ALA A 148 -0.02 -19.76 -0.41
N GLY A 149 0.20 -19.29 -1.63
CA GLY A 149 -0.68 -18.35 -2.33
C GLY A 149 -0.75 -16.91 -1.81
N THR A 150 -0.30 -16.59 -0.59
CA THR A 150 -0.45 -15.22 -0.07
C THR A 150 0.58 -14.78 0.98
N ASP A 151 1.75 -15.42 1.09
CA ASP A 151 2.90 -14.92 1.88
C ASP A 151 4.05 -15.95 1.85
N GLU A 152 4.96 -15.84 0.88
CA GLU A 152 6.21 -16.58 0.91
C GLU A 152 6.99 -16.21 2.18
N SER A 153 7.58 -17.21 2.85
CA SER A 153 8.38 -17.00 4.08
C SER A 153 7.65 -16.24 5.21
N ILE A 154 6.34 -16.47 5.41
CA ILE A 154 5.53 -15.80 6.44
C ILE A 154 6.12 -15.87 7.85
N TYR A 155 6.77 -16.99 8.23
CA TYR A 155 7.47 -17.08 9.51
C TYR A 155 8.64 -16.12 9.60
N ASP A 156 9.45 -15.96 8.55
CA ASP A 156 10.54 -14.98 8.53
C ASP A 156 10.01 -13.55 8.57
N LYS A 157 8.91 -13.24 7.86
CA LYS A 157 8.20 -11.96 7.98
C LYS A 157 7.81 -11.70 9.44
N TYR A 158 7.08 -12.63 10.07
CA TYR A 158 6.72 -12.56 11.48
C TYR A 158 7.94 -12.44 12.41
N ALA A 159 8.98 -13.25 12.22
CA ALA A 159 10.16 -13.28 13.07
C ALA A 159 10.94 -11.97 13.02
N SER A 160 10.85 -11.25 11.90
CA SER A 160 11.39 -9.91 11.76
C SER A 160 10.50 -8.84 12.41
N SER A 161 9.23 -9.13 12.72
CA SER A 161 8.26 -8.15 13.21
C SER A 161 8.49 -7.74 14.67
N ARG A 162 7.83 -6.65 15.08
CA ARG A 162 7.78 -6.23 16.48
C ARG A 162 6.96 -7.17 17.37
N HIS A 163 6.10 -8.01 16.79
CA HIS A 163 5.35 -9.01 17.55
C HIS A 163 6.25 -10.12 18.09
N ALA A 164 7.28 -10.53 17.33
CA ALA A 164 8.26 -11.50 17.80
C ALA A 164 9.11 -10.99 18.99
N GLU A 165 9.19 -9.66 19.15
CA GLU A 165 9.91 -8.98 20.24
C GLU A 165 8.97 -8.37 21.29
N SER A 166 7.70 -8.78 21.34
CA SER A 166 6.67 -8.06 22.10
C SER A 166 6.88 -8.03 23.62
N LEU A 167 7.70 -8.95 24.17
CA LEU A 167 7.95 -9.13 25.60
C LEU A 167 8.81 -7.98 26.19
N HIS A 168 8.19 -7.12 27.00
CA HIS A 168 8.75 -5.95 27.66
C HIS A 168 8.26 -5.80 29.12
N GLY A 169 8.81 -6.59 30.05
CA GLY A 169 8.68 -6.35 31.51
C GLY A 169 7.25 -6.46 32.07
N GLU A 170 6.47 -7.41 31.55
CA GLU A 170 5.01 -7.52 31.74
C GLU A 170 4.58 -8.25 33.02
N GLY A 171 5.08 -7.88 34.19
CA GLY A 171 4.61 -8.47 35.45
C GLY A 171 3.16 -8.11 35.83
N SER A 172 2.41 -7.40 34.98
CA SER A 172 1.06 -6.90 35.28
C SER A 172 0.07 -7.04 34.12
N ASN A 173 -1.19 -7.32 34.49
CA ASN A 173 -2.24 -7.75 33.59
C ASN A 173 -2.60 -6.81 32.43
N PRO A 174 -2.71 -5.46 32.53
CA PRO A 174 -3.12 -4.76 31.32
C PRO A 174 -2.06 -4.82 30.22
N CYS A 175 -0.79 -5.03 30.59
CA CYS A 175 0.30 -5.18 29.62
C CYS A 175 0.29 -6.55 28.93
N GLN A 176 0.13 -7.63 29.70
CA GLN A 176 0.16 -9.00 29.16
C GLN A 176 -0.91 -9.23 28.10
N ARG A 177 -2.06 -8.57 28.23
CA ARG A 177 -3.13 -8.58 27.24
C ARG A 177 -2.65 -8.34 25.81
N CYS A 178 -1.87 -7.28 25.57
CA CYS A 178 -1.42 -6.94 24.21
C CYS A 178 -0.04 -7.50 23.88
N HIS A 179 0.80 -7.71 24.90
CA HIS A 179 2.22 -7.99 24.69
C HIS A 179 2.61 -9.47 24.86
N THR A 180 1.67 -10.33 25.26
CA THR A 180 1.90 -11.78 25.37
C THR A 180 0.85 -12.56 24.60
N ASN A 181 1.21 -13.72 24.06
CA ASN A 181 0.27 -14.64 23.44
C ASN A 181 -0.82 -15.10 24.44
N GLU A 182 -0.43 -15.58 25.61
CA GLU A 182 -1.36 -16.16 26.58
C GLU A 182 -2.28 -15.10 27.19
N GLY A 183 -1.76 -13.89 27.42
CA GLY A 183 -2.55 -12.76 27.91
C GLY A 183 -3.59 -12.30 26.89
N ALA A 184 -3.23 -12.22 25.60
CA ALA A 184 -4.17 -11.91 24.52
C ALA A 184 -5.27 -12.97 24.43
N LEU A 185 -4.90 -14.26 24.40
CA LEU A 185 -5.84 -15.38 24.32
C LEU A 185 -6.84 -15.37 25.48
N LYS A 186 -6.38 -15.15 26.72
CA LYS A 186 -7.26 -15.11 27.89
C LYS A 186 -8.15 -13.88 27.90
N SER A 187 -7.62 -12.72 27.51
CA SER A 187 -8.36 -11.45 27.56
C SER A 187 -9.45 -11.41 26.50
N ASN A 188 -9.15 -11.86 25.28
CA ASN A 188 -10.08 -11.87 24.15
C ASN A 188 -11.30 -12.77 24.43
N VAL A 189 -11.12 -13.92 25.11
CA VAL A 189 -12.24 -14.80 25.49
C VAL A 189 -13.00 -14.26 26.71
N ALA A 190 -12.33 -13.50 27.59
CA ALA A 190 -12.94 -12.97 28.80
C ALA A 190 -13.76 -11.69 28.59
N GLY A 191 -13.87 -11.18 27.36
CA GLY A 191 -14.57 -9.93 27.08
C GLY A 191 -13.82 -8.70 27.57
N TYR A 192 -12.54 -8.84 27.93
CA TYR A 192 -11.69 -7.71 28.21
C TYR A 192 -11.22 -7.27 26.84
N THR A 193 -11.81 -6.24 26.23
CA THR A 193 -11.38 -5.54 24.97
C THR A 193 -12.03 -4.17 24.92
N GLY A 194 -11.31 -3.15 24.46
CA GLY A 194 -11.83 -1.78 24.39
C GLY A 194 -10.80 -0.72 24.78
N ASP A 195 -11.28 0.47 25.13
CA ASP A 195 -10.47 1.60 25.52
C ASP A 195 -9.88 1.49 26.95
N LYS A 196 -9.17 2.53 27.39
CA LYS A 196 -8.52 2.54 28.70
C LYS A 196 -9.49 2.32 29.87
N ASP A 197 -10.76 2.67 29.74
CA ASP A 197 -11.73 2.49 30.82
C ASP A 197 -12.12 1.02 30.93
N VAL A 198 -12.44 0.37 29.81
CA VAL A 198 -12.70 -1.08 29.79
C VAL A 198 -11.50 -1.85 30.31
N LEU A 199 -10.29 -1.49 29.88
CA LEU A 199 -9.06 -2.11 30.36
C LEU A 199 -8.68 -1.69 31.79
N GLY A 200 -9.14 -0.54 32.27
CA GLY A 200 -8.80 -0.02 33.59
C GLY A 200 -9.62 -0.64 34.73
N THR A 201 -10.75 -1.29 34.41
CA THR A 201 -11.67 -1.87 35.40
C THR A 201 -11.04 -3.06 36.14
N ARG A 202 -10.54 -2.82 37.36
CA ARG A 202 -10.24 -3.88 38.35
C ARG A 202 -11.39 -4.16 39.34
N ASP A 203 -12.39 -3.30 39.39
CA ASP A 203 -13.62 -3.35 40.19
C ASP A 203 -14.41 -2.13 39.67
N ASP A 204 -15.58 -2.29 39.04
CA ASP A 204 -16.89 -2.02 39.67
C ASP A 204 -18.04 -2.85 39.04
N LEU A 205 -17.71 -3.68 38.03
CA LEU A 205 -18.65 -4.46 37.22
C LEU A 205 -18.65 -5.97 37.52
N GLY A 206 -17.95 -6.42 38.57
CA GLY A 206 -17.96 -7.83 39.00
C GLY A 206 -17.18 -8.81 38.11
N ARG A 207 -16.57 -8.34 37.01
CA ARG A 207 -15.63 -9.12 36.19
C ARG A 207 -14.20 -8.75 36.55
N ARG A 208 -13.38 -9.76 36.86
CA ARG A 208 -11.95 -9.56 37.09
C ARG A 208 -11.24 -9.73 35.76
N ALA A 209 -10.44 -8.74 35.37
CA ALA A 209 -9.41 -8.92 34.36
C ALA A 209 -8.62 -10.22 34.68
N PRO A 210 -8.25 -11.03 33.67
CA PRO A 210 -7.63 -12.35 33.89
C PRO A 210 -6.46 -12.28 34.89
N GLU A 211 -6.30 -13.24 35.79
CA GLU A 211 -5.11 -13.19 36.68
C GLU A 211 -3.83 -13.11 35.84
N ALA A 212 -2.93 -12.20 36.22
CA ALA A 212 -1.65 -12.04 35.54
C ALA A 212 -0.93 -13.39 35.54
N ILE A 213 -0.44 -13.78 34.37
CA ILE A 213 0.26 -15.02 34.13
C ILE A 213 1.70 -14.83 34.64
N PRO A 214 2.32 -15.82 35.30
CA PRO A 214 3.73 -15.72 35.67
C PRO A 214 4.60 -15.38 34.45
N GLU A 215 5.62 -14.53 34.63
CA GLU A 215 6.47 -14.08 33.52
C GLU A 215 7.22 -15.26 32.86
N GLU A 216 7.47 -16.33 33.60
CA GLU A 216 8.06 -17.57 33.10
C GLU A 216 7.12 -18.42 32.22
N ASP A 217 5.82 -18.13 32.25
CA ASP A 217 4.76 -18.91 31.59
C ASP A 217 4.13 -18.15 30.41
N VAL A 218 4.68 -16.99 30.03
CA VAL A 218 4.22 -16.20 28.88
C VAL A 218 5.22 -16.21 27.73
N THR A 219 4.69 -16.14 26.52
CA THR A 219 5.44 -16.05 25.27
C THR A 219 5.09 -14.77 24.52
N ALA A 220 5.97 -14.36 23.62
CA ALA A 220 5.71 -13.23 22.73
C ALA A 220 4.45 -13.48 21.89
N VAL A 221 3.83 -12.41 21.39
CA VAL A 221 2.73 -12.50 20.42
C VAL A 221 3.19 -13.36 19.25
N GLY A 222 2.41 -14.38 18.89
CA GLY A 222 2.76 -15.32 17.83
C GLY A 222 1.59 -15.65 16.91
N CYS A 223 1.75 -16.60 16.00
CA CYS A 223 0.71 -17.00 15.04
C CYS A 223 -0.59 -17.41 15.75
N ALA A 224 -0.47 -18.11 16.89
CA ALA A 224 -1.60 -18.56 17.68
C ALA A 224 -2.35 -17.42 18.39
N THR A 225 -1.76 -16.23 18.53
CA THR A 225 -2.46 -15.04 19.04
C THR A 225 -3.58 -14.64 18.08
N CYS A 226 -3.32 -14.74 16.77
CA CYS A 226 -4.22 -14.27 15.72
C CYS A 226 -5.07 -15.38 15.12
N HIS A 227 -4.52 -16.59 14.97
CA HIS A 227 -5.16 -17.72 14.31
C HIS A 227 -5.56 -18.81 15.29
N ASP A 228 -6.69 -19.48 15.02
CA ASP A 228 -7.00 -20.75 15.66
C ASP A 228 -6.59 -21.93 14.75
N PRO A 229 -5.51 -22.66 15.06
CA PRO A 229 -5.10 -23.81 14.26
C PRO A 229 -6.10 -24.99 14.36
N HIS A 230 -7.04 -24.95 15.31
CA HIS A 230 -8.08 -25.96 15.47
C HIS A 230 -9.38 -25.60 14.76
N GLU A 231 -9.53 -24.41 14.17
CA GLU A 231 -10.75 -24.07 13.43
C GLU A 231 -10.43 -23.75 11.96
N ALA A 232 -11.47 -23.63 11.13
CA ALA A 232 -11.38 -23.54 9.68
C ALA A 232 -10.77 -22.21 9.17
N GLY A 233 -9.45 -22.04 9.31
CA GLY A 233 -8.68 -20.96 8.67
C GLY A 233 -9.14 -19.54 9.02
N GLN A 234 -9.83 -19.39 10.15
CA GLN A 234 -10.37 -18.11 10.60
C GLN A 234 -9.45 -17.46 11.63
N LEU A 235 -9.46 -16.13 11.63
CA LEU A 235 -8.93 -15.33 12.71
C LEU A 235 -9.69 -15.66 14.02
N ARG A 236 -9.02 -15.45 15.15
CA ARG A 236 -9.62 -15.65 16.45
C ARG A 236 -10.75 -14.66 16.68
N GLN A 237 -11.85 -15.17 17.20
CA GLN A 237 -12.96 -14.36 17.66
C GLN A 237 -12.58 -13.55 18.90
N VAL A 238 -12.91 -12.26 18.89
CA VAL A 238 -12.65 -11.33 20.00
C VAL A 238 -13.96 -10.96 20.66
N TRP A 239 -13.99 -11.00 21.99
CA TRP A 239 -15.12 -10.55 22.79
C TRP A 239 -14.78 -9.22 23.49
N SER A 240 -15.81 -8.40 23.67
CA SER A 240 -15.83 -7.23 24.54
C SER A 240 -16.97 -7.36 25.57
N SER A 241 -16.97 -6.49 26.57
CA SER A 241 -17.96 -6.51 27.63
C SER A 241 -18.30 -5.12 28.14
N GLU A 242 -19.61 -4.89 28.32
CA GLU A 242 -20.16 -3.69 28.95
C GLU A 242 -21.08 -4.15 30.09
N GLY A 243 -20.70 -3.84 31.33
CA GLY A 243 -21.42 -4.32 32.51
C GLY A 243 -21.44 -5.85 32.62
N ASP A 244 -22.62 -6.46 32.66
CA ASP A 244 -22.86 -7.92 32.69
C ASP A 244 -23.12 -8.53 31.29
N ASN A 245 -23.09 -7.73 30.22
CA ASN A 245 -23.33 -8.20 28.86
C ASN A 245 -22.00 -8.49 28.13
N ASP A 246 -21.86 -9.69 27.59
CA ASP A 246 -20.81 -10.02 26.62
C ASP A 246 -21.33 -9.80 25.21
N TYR A 247 -20.49 -9.20 24.38
CA TYR A 247 -20.75 -9.03 22.96
C TYR A 247 -19.47 -9.18 22.17
N MET A 248 -19.65 -9.27 20.85
CA MET A 248 -18.54 -9.42 19.93
C MET A 248 -17.90 -8.07 19.67
N TRP A 249 -16.57 -8.01 19.74
CA TRP A 249 -15.84 -6.81 19.37
C TRP A 249 -15.97 -6.61 17.85
N ASP A 250 -16.70 -5.56 17.45
CA ASP A 250 -17.03 -5.19 16.07
C ASP A 250 -17.05 -3.65 15.96
N PRO A 251 -15.89 -2.97 16.07
CA PRO A 251 -15.81 -1.51 16.08
C PRO A 251 -16.11 -0.87 14.72
N ASN A 252 -16.06 -1.62 13.61
CA ASN A 252 -16.50 -1.13 12.29
C ASN A 252 -17.99 -1.41 12.02
N ASN A 253 -18.68 -2.13 12.91
CA ASN A 253 -20.10 -2.47 12.85
C ASN A 253 -20.50 -3.12 11.52
N ASN A 254 -19.65 -4.02 11.01
CA ASN A 254 -19.87 -4.72 9.76
C ASN A 254 -20.66 -6.03 9.95
N GLY A 255 -20.86 -6.48 11.20
CA GLY A 255 -21.56 -7.72 11.55
C GLY A 255 -20.81 -9.01 11.20
N SER A 256 -19.55 -8.88 10.76
CA SER A 256 -18.56 -9.94 10.73
C SER A 256 -18.03 -10.14 12.14
N ASN A 257 -17.58 -11.36 12.40
CA ASN A 257 -17.33 -11.84 13.75
C ASN A 257 -15.89 -12.29 13.97
N ARG A 258 -15.11 -12.28 12.88
CA ARG A 258 -13.75 -12.86 12.73
C ARG A 258 -13.05 -12.25 11.53
N ASP A 259 -13.01 -10.93 11.44
CA ASP A 259 -12.22 -10.23 10.43
C ASP A 259 -10.94 -9.61 11.01
N GLN A 260 -10.09 -9.13 10.11
CA GLN A 260 -8.79 -8.58 10.46
C GLN A 260 -8.90 -7.27 11.24
N PHE A 261 -9.88 -6.41 10.90
CA PHE A 261 -10.02 -5.12 11.56
C PHE A 261 -10.34 -5.33 13.04
N ASP A 262 -11.30 -6.20 13.35
CA ASP A 262 -11.69 -6.54 14.71
C ASP A 262 -10.52 -7.08 15.52
N LEU A 263 -9.82 -8.07 14.95
CA LEU A 263 -8.70 -8.70 15.63
C LEU A 263 -7.56 -7.71 15.89
N CYS A 264 -7.12 -6.95 14.88
CA CYS A 264 -6.01 -6.01 15.01
C CYS A 264 -6.36 -4.87 15.97
N THR A 265 -7.57 -4.31 15.87
CA THR A 265 -8.02 -3.21 16.73
C THR A 265 -8.34 -3.65 18.15
N SER A 266 -8.45 -4.95 18.45
CA SER A 266 -8.57 -5.44 19.83
C SER A 266 -7.35 -5.14 20.73
N CYS A 267 -6.20 -4.90 20.10
CA CYS A 267 -4.94 -4.49 20.74
C CYS A 267 -4.49 -3.08 20.30
N HIS A 268 -4.73 -2.73 19.04
CA HIS A 268 -4.36 -1.45 18.44
C HIS A 268 -5.61 -0.60 18.17
N VAL A 269 -6.34 -0.28 19.24
CA VAL A 269 -7.67 0.33 19.16
C VAL A 269 -7.66 1.63 18.35
N LEU A 270 -8.52 1.70 17.32
CA LEU A 270 -8.78 2.93 16.56
C LEU A 270 -10.07 3.60 17.05
N PHE A 271 -11.16 2.84 17.16
CA PHE A 271 -12.42 3.28 17.75
C PHE A 271 -12.74 2.43 18.96
N ASN A 272 -13.32 3.04 19.98
CA ASN A 272 -13.89 2.30 21.11
C ASN A 272 -15.29 1.75 20.76
N ASP A 273 -15.91 1.03 21.69
CA ASP A 273 -17.21 0.38 21.47
C ASP A 273 -18.37 1.38 21.21
N GLU A 274 -18.23 2.64 21.62
CA GLU A 274 -19.20 3.69 21.31
C GLU A 274 -18.94 4.37 19.94
N GLY A 275 -17.93 3.93 19.19
CA GLY A 275 -17.50 4.54 17.93
C GLY A 275 -16.70 5.83 18.11
N THR A 276 -16.20 6.10 19.32
CA THR A 276 -15.33 7.26 19.61
C THR A 276 -13.90 6.95 19.20
N LEU A 277 -13.28 7.86 18.44
CA LEU A 277 -11.86 7.74 18.07
C LEU A 277 -10.97 7.68 19.33
N VAL A 278 -10.03 6.76 19.33
CA VAL A 278 -9.03 6.60 20.38
C VAL A 278 -7.80 7.44 20.09
N GLY A 279 -7.34 8.17 21.11
CA GLY A 279 -6.23 9.10 21.02
C GLY A 279 -5.68 9.47 22.39
N SER A 280 -5.57 10.76 22.66
CA SER A 280 -5.00 11.29 23.89
C SER A 280 -5.97 11.31 25.08
N GLY A 281 -7.29 11.22 24.83
CA GLY A 281 -8.31 11.43 25.86
C GLY A 281 -8.48 12.89 26.28
N SER A 282 -7.82 13.84 25.62
CA SER A 282 -7.91 15.25 25.97
C SER A 282 -9.22 15.88 25.47
N GLU A 283 -9.72 16.89 26.18
CA GLU A 283 -10.86 17.69 25.71
C GLU A 283 -10.56 18.36 24.35
N ALA A 284 -9.29 18.66 24.06
CA ALA A 284 -8.87 19.29 22.82
C ALA A 284 -8.96 18.35 21.61
N SER A 285 -8.65 17.06 21.78
CA SER A 285 -8.76 16.06 20.70
C SER A 285 -10.17 15.50 20.56
N GLY A 286 -10.99 15.55 21.61
CA GLY A 286 -12.31 14.91 21.60
C GLY A 286 -12.25 13.37 21.47
N THR A 287 -11.08 12.78 21.77
CA THR A 287 -10.83 11.34 21.66
C THR A 287 -11.04 10.63 23.00
N ALA A 288 -11.19 9.30 22.97
CA ALA A 288 -11.09 8.45 24.15
C ALA A 288 -9.61 8.13 24.48
N PRO A 289 -9.22 8.02 25.77
CA PRO A 289 -7.84 7.69 26.14
C PRO A 289 -7.52 6.20 25.92
N PHE A 290 -6.24 5.91 25.66
CA PHE A 290 -5.66 4.56 25.67
C PHE A 290 -4.46 4.43 26.62
N TYR A 291 -3.91 3.22 26.82
CA TYR A 291 -2.70 3.04 27.65
C TYR A 291 -1.45 3.75 27.12
N HIS A 292 -1.45 4.11 25.84
CA HIS A 292 -0.37 4.84 25.18
C HIS A 292 -0.79 6.24 24.73
N ASP A 293 -1.82 6.82 25.38
CA ASP A 293 -2.39 8.18 25.17
C ASP A 293 -1.39 9.36 25.23
N THR A 294 -0.13 9.09 25.53
CA THR A 294 0.96 10.08 25.58
C THR A 294 2.07 9.81 24.55
N ALA A 295 2.00 8.73 23.77
CA ALA A 295 3.00 8.34 22.79
C ALA A 295 2.36 8.25 21.40
N TRP A 296 2.48 9.33 20.62
CA TRP A 296 1.77 9.48 19.34
C TRP A 296 2.02 8.30 18.38
N TYR A 297 3.26 7.83 18.26
CA TYR A 297 3.65 6.70 17.40
C TYR A 297 3.06 5.34 17.82
N ARG A 298 2.28 5.27 18.90
CA ARG A 298 1.57 4.06 19.36
C ARG A 298 0.05 4.17 19.23
N ILE A 299 -0.45 5.22 18.58
CA ILE A 299 -1.87 5.51 18.41
C ILE A 299 -2.17 5.52 16.91
N ILE A 300 -2.99 4.58 16.44
CA ILE A 300 -3.32 4.45 15.00
C ILE A 300 -3.91 5.77 14.46
N GLY A 301 -4.83 6.39 15.21
CA GLY A 301 -5.48 7.64 14.79
C GLY A 301 -4.53 8.83 14.59
N THR A 302 -3.25 8.75 14.97
CA THR A 302 -2.28 9.81 14.65
C THR A 302 -1.87 9.84 13.19
N THR A 303 -2.04 8.72 12.47
CA THR A 303 -1.70 8.59 11.05
C THR A 303 -2.84 8.05 10.21
N HIS A 304 -3.77 7.27 10.76
CA HIS A 304 -4.86 6.63 10.02
C HIS A 304 -6.25 7.13 10.44
N TYR A 305 -6.40 8.45 10.51
CA TYR A 305 -7.70 9.08 10.70
C TYR A 305 -7.71 10.47 10.08
N ASP A 306 -8.48 10.63 9.01
CA ASP A 306 -8.81 11.92 8.40
C ASP A 306 -10.06 12.49 9.07
N ASN A 307 -10.02 13.72 9.59
CA ASN A 307 -11.12 14.20 10.42
C ASN A 307 -12.26 14.76 9.57
N PRO A 308 -13.46 14.15 9.55
CA PRO A 308 -14.57 14.60 8.71
C PRO A 308 -15.10 15.99 9.11
N ALA A 309 -14.69 16.54 10.26
CA ALA A 309 -15.06 17.89 10.68
C ALA A 309 -14.20 18.99 10.04
N THR A 310 -13.02 18.64 9.49
CA THR A 310 -12.05 19.54 8.87
C THR A 310 -11.86 19.25 7.37
N GLY A 311 -12.57 18.26 6.83
CA GLY A 311 -12.59 17.98 5.40
C GLY A 311 -13.47 18.91 4.57
N PRO A 312 -13.62 18.62 3.26
CA PRO A 312 -14.32 19.50 2.32
C PRO A 312 -15.82 19.64 2.67
N VAL A 313 -16.25 20.88 2.91
CA VAL A 313 -17.65 21.20 3.26
C VAL A 313 -18.48 21.36 1.98
N SER A 314 -19.18 20.31 1.56
CA SER A 314 -20.20 20.35 0.48
C SER A 314 -19.88 21.30 -0.70
N GLY A 315 -18.93 20.93 -1.57
CA GLY A 315 -18.49 21.83 -2.64
C GLY A 315 -17.17 21.38 -3.28
N ASP A 316 -16.58 22.23 -4.13
CA ASP A 316 -15.19 22.10 -4.60
C ASP A 316 -14.21 22.88 -3.71
N ASP A 317 -14.68 23.51 -2.64
CA ASP A 317 -13.85 24.44 -1.85
C ASP A 317 -12.87 23.67 -0.96
N ALA A 318 -11.61 23.66 -1.40
CA ALA A 318 -10.44 23.27 -0.60
C ALA A 318 -10.09 24.28 0.49
N ASP A 319 -10.69 25.48 0.47
CA ASP A 319 -10.42 26.53 1.45
C ASP A 319 -10.76 26.06 2.86
N ALA A 320 -9.73 25.88 3.69
CA ALA A 320 -9.77 25.33 5.05
C ALA A 320 -10.02 23.81 5.18
N THR A 321 -9.93 23.06 4.08
CA THR A 321 -9.84 21.59 4.12
C THR A 321 -8.48 21.18 4.69
N ILE A 322 -8.47 20.12 5.50
CA ILE A 322 -7.25 19.48 6.01
C ILE A 322 -7.36 17.98 5.75
N ILE A 323 -6.25 17.35 5.36
CA ILE A 323 -6.13 15.88 5.34
C ILE A 323 -5.20 15.47 6.48
N GLU A 324 -5.74 14.97 7.59
CA GLU A 324 -4.93 14.60 8.76
C GLU A 324 -4.47 13.15 8.76
N GLY A 325 -5.06 12.27 7.95
CA GLY A 325 -4.77 10.84 8.04
C GLY A 325 -5.03 10.04 6.78
N TYR A 326 -4.49 8.83 6.77
CA TYR A 326 -4.79 7.80 5.78
C TYR A 326 -6.13 7.13 6.13
N ASN A 327 -6.99 6.94 5.14
CA ASN A 327 -8.26 6.26 5.31
C ASN A 327 -8.07 4.74 5.16
N ILE A 328 -8.69 3.97 6.05
CA ILE A 328 -8.63 2.50 6.04
C ILE A 328 -9.92 1.97 5.40
N ARG A 329 -9.82 0.98 4.50
CA ARG A 329 -10.99 0.29 3.96
C ARG A 329 -11.52 -0.76 4.94
N TRP A 330 -11.92 -0.35 6.14
CA TRP A 330 -12.17 -1.22 7.31
C TRP A 330 -13.20 -2.36 7.12
N ASN A 331 -13.96 -2.39 6.02
CA ASN A 331 -14.93 -3.43 5.70
C ASN A 331 -14.45 -4.41 4.61
N THR A 332 -13.19 -4.32 4.18
CA THR A 332 -12.58 -5.31 3.26
C THR A 332 -12.15 -6.55 4.03
N ASP A 333 -11.76 -7.61 3.30
CA ASP A 333 -11.28 -8.85 3.92
C ASP A 333 -9.97 -8.64 4.70
N ASN A 334 -9.10 -7.72 4.24
CA ASN A 334 -7.78 -7.47 4.84
C ASN A 334 -7.41 -5.97 4.89
N PRO A 335 -8.14 -5.12 5.63
CA PRO A 335 -7.97 -3.67 5.65
C PRO A 335 -6.60 -3.17 6.09
N CYS A 336 -5.92 -3.90 6.98
CA CYS A 336 -4.56 -3.56 7.38
C CYS A 336 -3.54 -4.03 6.34
N PHE A 337 -3.82 -5.15 5.65
CA PHE A 337 -2.95 -5.67 4.58
C PHE A 337 -3.15 -5.01 3.21
N ASP A 338 -4.10 -4.09 3.11
CA ASP A 338 -4.21 -3.17 1.98
C ASP A 338 -2.94 -2.31 1.79
N CYS A 339 -2.09 -2.21 2.82
CA CYS A 339 -0.74 -1.69 2.68
C CYS A 339 0.33 -2.47 3.47
N HIS A 340 0.03 -3.03 4.64
CA HIS A 340 1.00 -3.75 5.46
C HIS A 340 1.06 -5.26 5.14
N GLY A 341 2.00 -5.98 5.74
CA GLY A 341 2.03 -7.44 5.74
C GLY A 341 2.38 -8.03 7.11
N HIS A 342 2.68 -9.34 7.12
CA HIS A 342 2.99 -10.09 8.34
C HIS A 342 4.32 -9.69 9.02
N GLU A 343 5.13 -8.86 8.37
CA GLU A 343 6.29 -8.23 8.97
C GLU A 343 5.92 -7.09 9.93
N PHE A 344 4.73 -6.48 9.81
CA PHE A 344 4.20 -5.46 10.74
C PHE A 344 5.23 -4.37 11.15
N ARG A 345 6.12 -3.97 10.23
CA ARG A 345 7.22 -3.04 10.49
C ARG A 345 6.86 -1.64 10.03
N THR A 346 6.10 -0.85 10.77
CA THR A 346 5.75 0.51 10.32
C THR A 346 6.82 1.58 10.60
N ALA A 347 7.75 1.34 11.54
CA ALA A 347 8.85 2.25 11.91
C ALA A 347 8.45 3.72 12.18
N THR A 348 7.23 3.99 12.62
CA THR A 348 6.73 5.36 12.86
C THR A 348 7.32 6.04 14.09
N ARG A 349 8.08 5.32 14.93
CA ARG A 349 8.72 5.88 16.12
C ARG A 349 10.03 6.58 15.72
N PRO A 350 10.14 7.91 15.83
CA PRO A 350 11.41 8.59 15.61
C PRO A 350 12.39 8.23 16.75
N TYR A 351 13.63 7.91 16.40
CA TYR A 351 14.72 7.59 17.32
C TYR A 351 16.02 8.28 16.87
N PRO A 352 16.96 8.53 17.80
CA PRO A 352 18.28 9.04 17.45
C PRO A 352 19.11 8.00 16.68
N GLU A 353 20.02 8.46 15.83
CA GLU A 353 20.83 7.64 14.91
C GLU A 353 21.48 6.39 15.56
N GLY A 354 21.35 5.22 14.90
CA GLY A 354 22.15 4.02 15.21
C GLY A 354 21.41 2.78 15.73
N ASP A 355 20.08 2.75 15.74
CA ASP A 355 19.26 1.55 16.04
C ASP A 355 18.71 0.95 14.72
N ASP A 356 19.13 -0.27 14.37
CA ASP A 356 18.77 -0.95 13.12
C ASP A 356 17.31 -1.43 13.08
N ARG A 357 16.65 -1.47 14.24
CA ARG A 357 15.26 -1.90 14.36
C ARG A 357 14.25 -0.84 13.88
N ASP A 358 14.74 0.34 13.48
CA ASP A 358 13.95 1.53 13.19
C ASP A 358 14.42 2.23 11.89
N ALA A 359 15.10 1.49 11.01
CA ALA A 359 15.42 1.94 9.66
C ALA A 359 14.14 2.30 8.89
N PRO A 360 14.20 3.27 7.96
CA PRO A 360 13.10 3.52 7.04
C PRO A 360 12.63 2.24 6.37
N THR A 361 11.33 2.18 6.18
CA THR A 361 10.62 1.06 5.58
C THR A 361 9.88 1.54 4.34
N ILE A 362 9.44 0.61 3.50
CA ILE A 362 8.62 0.95 2.34
C ILE A 362 7.36 1.76 2.71
N TRP A 363 6.80 1.56 3.91
CA TRP A 363 5.64 2.32 4.39
C TRP A 363 6.00 3.74 4.76
N THR A 364 7.10 3.96 5.47
CA THR A 364 7.55 5.34 5.78
C THR A 364 8.01 6.06 4.53
N ASP A 365 8.53 5.34 3.54
CA ASP A 365 8.91 5.89 2.24
C ASP A 365 7.69 6.35 1.47
N TRP A 366 6.71 5.47 1.30
CA TRP A 366 5.43 5.82 0.69
C TRP A 366 4.77 6.99 1.44
N ALA A 367 4.73 6.94 2.77
CA ALA A 367 4.12 7.96 3.63
C ALA A 367 4.83 9.33 3.58
N SER A 368 6.11 9.34 3.19
CA SER A 368 6.92 10.54 2.92
C SER A 368 6.93 10.93 1.44
N SER A 369 6.24 10.19 0.56
CA SER A 369 6.18 10.50 -0.87
C SER A 369 5.03 11.46 -1.20
N ALA A 370 5.08 12.01 -2.41
CA ALA A 370 3.99 12.83 -2.95
C ALA A 370 2.68 12.04 -3.09
N HIS A 371 2.72 10.71 -3.25
CA HIS A 371 1.52 9.85 -3.30
C HIS A 371 0.77 9.78 -1.97
N ALA A 372 1.45 10.05 -0.86
CA ALA A 372 0.87 10.18 0.47
C ALA A 372 0.83 11.64 0.95
N ALA A 373 0.90 12.60 0.01
CA ALA A 373 0.88 14.04 0.28
C ALA A 373 1.97 14.52 1.27
N HIS A 374 3.07 13.78 1.39
CA HIS A 374 4.11 13.99 2.40
C HIS A 374 3.57 14.05 3.84
N LEU A 375 2.42 13.41 4.11
CA LEU A 375 1.71 13.56 5.38
C LEU A 375 2.56 13.12 6.58
N PHE A 376 3.38 12.08 6.44
CA PHE A 376 4.25 11.63 7.53
C PHE A 376 5.29 12.68 7.94
N GLU A 377 5.81 13.47 6.99
CA GLU A 377 6.74 14.56 7.28
C GLU A 377 6.06 15.66 8.11
N LEU A 378 4.78 15.94 7.85
CA LEU A 378 3.98 16.88 8.65
C LEU A 378 3.77 16.36 10.08
N LYS A 379 3.57 15.04 10.25
CA LYS A 379 3.49 14.41 11.58
C LYS A 379 4.82 14.52 12.34
N LEU A 380 5.93 14.25 11.67
CA LEU A 380 7.27 14.39 12.24
C LEU A 380 7.59 15.85 12.59
N ALA A 381 7.20 16.80 11.76
CA ALA A 381 7.37 18.23 12.01
C ALA A 381 6.58 18.68 13.26
N ALA A 382 5.35 18.19 13.44
CA ALA A 382 4.55 18.45 14.63
C ALA A 382 5.19 17.87 15.90
N ALA A 383 5.73 16.66 15.82
CA ALA A 383 6.49 16.06 16.92
C ALA A 383 7.79 16.83 17.21
N SER A 384 8.54 17.25 16.19
CA SER A 384 9.73 18.11 16.32
C SER A 384 9.40 19.44 16.99
N ALA A 385 8.29 20.08 16.61
CA ALA A 385 7.83 21.31 17.24
C ALA A 385 7.55 21.11 18.73
N ALA A 386 6.93 19.98 19.12
CA ALA A 386 6.75 19.61 20.52
C ALA A 386 8.07 19.36 21.27
N ALA A 387 9.12 18.94 20.56
CA ALA A 387 10.49 18.83 21.06
C ALA A 387 11.26 20.17 21.09
N GLY A 388 10.61 21.30 20.77
CA GLY A 388 11.25 22.61 20.70
C GLY A 388 12.01 22.88 19.39
N GLY A 389 11.62 22.19 18.31
CA GLY A 389 12.26 22.26 16.98
C GLY A 389 13.49 21.36 16.85
N GLY A 390 13.65 20.39 17.76
CA GLY A 390 14.72 19.39 17.73
C GLY A 390 14.32 18.10 17.02
N ASP A 391 15.05 17.02 17.29
CA ASP A 391 14.73 15.69 16.78
C ASP A 391 13.29 15.28 17.22
N PRO A 392 12.40 14.85 16.30
CA PRO A 392 11.09 14.30 16.65
C PRO A 392 11.14 13.17 17.69
N ALA A 393 12.26 12.44 17.80
CA ALA A 393 12.51 11.40 18.80
C ALA A 393 12.50 11.93 20.23
N ASP A 394 12.89 13.19 20.41
CA ASP A 394 12.96 13.88 21.69
C ASP A 394 11.61 14.48 22.11
N ALA A 395 10.57 14.34 21.29
CA ALA A 395 9.24 14.83 21.60
C ALA A 395 8.74 14.25 22.95
N PRO A 396 8.25 15.09 23.88
CA PRO A 396 7.83 14.62 25.18
C PRO A 396 6.65 13.67 25.04
N ARG A 397 6.63 12.58 25.81
CA ARG A 397 5.43 11.75 25.95
C ARG A 397 4.36 12.53 26.71
N SER A 398 3.41 13.11 25.99
CA SER A 398 2.34 13.94 26.55
C SER A 398 1.10 13.89 25.66
N THR A 399 -0.07 14.12 26.25
CA THR A 399 -1.32 14.24 25.49
C THR A 399 -1.27 15.41 24.50
N ALA A 400 -0.60 16.52 24.87
CA ALA A 400 -0.41 17.66 23.99
C ALA A 400 0.41 17.32 22.72
N THR A 401 1.40 16.45 22.84
CA THR A 401 2.17 15.95 21.68
C THR A 401 1.27 15.12 20.78
N VAL A 402 0.46 14.22 21.35
CA VAL A 402 -0.50 13.42 20.59
C VAL A 402 -1.51 14.31 19.87
N ASP A 403 -2.11 15.28 20.56
CA ASP A 403 -3.06 16.24 20.00
C ASP A 403 -2.45 17.02 18.83
N ALA A 404 -1.22 17.50 18.98
CA ALA A 404 -0.52 18.25 17.94
C ALA A 404 -0.25 17.39 16.69
N VAL A 405 0.15 16.13 16.88
CA VAL A 405 0.41 15.21 15.77
C VAL A 405 -0.91 14.78 15.10
N MET A 406 -1.97 14.51 15.85
CA MET A 406 -3.29 14.21 15.28
C MET A 406 -3.82 15.37 14.44
N ALA A 407 -3.64 16.62 14.89
CA ALA A 407 -4.11 17.81 14.18
C ALA A 407 -3.22 18.24 13.00
N ALA A 408 -2.02 17.69 12.86
CA ALA A 408 -1.13 18.01 11.74
C ALA A 408 -1.64 17.33 10.46
N GLY A 409 -1.76 18.08 9.37
CA GLY A 409 -2.29 17.55 8.12
C GLY A 409 -1.94 18.41 6.92
N VAL A 410 -2.23 17.89 5.74
CA VAL A 410 -2.07 18.61 4.47
C VAL A 410 -3.00 19.80 4.48
N THR A 411 -2.50 20.98 4.10
CA THR A 411 -3.28 22.24 4.08
C THR A 411 -3.04 23.06 2.82
N ASN A 412 -2.12 22.63 1.96
CA ASN A 412 -1.82 23.34 0.72
C ASN A 412 -2.95 23.08 -0.29
N PRO A 413 -3.74 24.10 -0.70
CA PRO A 413 -4.81 23.91 -1.66
C PRO A 413 -4.31 23.50 -3.05
N ASP A 414 -3.01 23.65 -3.34
CA ASP A 414 -2.41 23.20 -4.60
C ASP A 414 -1.94 21.72 -4.55
N ASP A 415 -2.06 21.04 -3.39
CA ASP A 415 -1.74 19.62 -3.27
C ASP A 415 -2.72 18.75 -4.07
N ALA A 416 -2.20 17.73 -4.77
CA ALA A 416 -2.97 16.90 -5.70
C ALA A 416 -4.13 16.14 -5.03
N TRP A 417 -4.08 15.90 -3.73
CA TRP A 417 -5.08 15.14 -2.97
C TRP A 417 -6.06 16.07 -2.25
N LEU A 418 -5.64 17.28 -1.90
CA LEU A 418 -6.45 18.26 -1.17
C LEU A 418 -7.27 19.19 -2.09
N HIS A 419 -6.78 19.46 -3.31
CA HIS A 419 -7.28 20.51 -4.18
C HIS A 419 -8.79 20.47 -4.45
N TYR A 420 -9.40 19.28 -4.50
CA TYR A 420 -10.84 19.11 -4.62
C TYR A 420 -11.34 18.00 -3.70
N ASN A 421 -12.66 17.95 -3.54
CA ASN A 421 -13.32 16.73 -3.14
C ASN A 421 -13.40 15.76 -4.34
N TRP A 422 -12.49 14.79 -4.39
CA TRP A 422 -12.30 13.93 -5.55
C TRP A 422 -13.32 12.81 -5.67
N ASP A 423 -13.90 12.34 -4.56
CA ASP A 423 -14.86 11.23 -4.56
C ASP A 423 -16.27 11.64 -5.04
N ARG A 424 -16.47 12.95 -5.27
CA ARG A 424 -17.71 13.52 -5.76
C ARG A 424 -17.96 13.20 -7.24
N SER A 425 -19.20 12.91 -7.58
CA SER A 425 -19.65 12.58 -8.95
C SER A 425 -19.25 13.59 -10.03
N GLY A 426 -19.18 14.89 -9.70
CA GLY A 426 -18.73 15.93 -10.63
C GLY A 426 -17.23 15.84 -11.02
N ARG A 427 -16.46 14.99 -10.35
CA ARG A 427 -15.03 14.75 -10.56
C ARG A 427 -14.73 13.29 -10.96
N ALA A 428 -15.75 12.53 -11.34
CA ALA A 428 -15.63 11.09 -11.59
C ALA A 428 -14.54 10.72 -12.63
N SER A 429 -14.32 11.57 -13.64
CA SER A 429 -13.25 11.38 -14.62
C SER A 429 -11.84 11.60 -14.05
N CYS A 430 -11.70 12.37 -12.96
CA CYS A 430 -10.43 12.65 -12.29
C CYS A 430 -10.04 11.57 -11.27
N GLN A 431 -11.02 10.79 -10.79
CA GLN A 431 -10.82 9.76 -9.76
C GLN A 431 -9.78 8.72 -10.18
N ARG A 432 -9.61 8.45 -11.47
CA ARG A 432 -8.60 7.50 -11.99
C ARG A 432 -7.15 7.85 -11.64
N CYS A 433 -6.86 9.11 -11.29
CA CYS A 433 -5.51 9.52 -10.88
C CYS A 433 -5.46 10.17 -9.48
N HIS A 434 -6.59 10.69 -8.98
CA HIS A 434 -6.64 11.47 -7.72
C HIS A 434 -7.27 10.72 -6.55
N THR A 435 -7.57 9.44 -6.70
CA THR A 435 -8.10 8.58 -5.63
C THR A 435 -7.54 7.18 -5.78
N ALA A 436 -7.26 6.49 -4.67
CA ALA A 436 -6.86 5.09 -4.73
C ALA A 436 -7.97 4.22 -5.33
N THR A 437 -9.23 4.51 -5.01
CA THR A 437 -10.41 3.77 -5.51
C THR A 437 -10.51 3.85 -7.03
N GLY A 438 -10.45 5.06 -7.57
CA GLY A 438 -10.53 5.27 -9.01
C GLY A 438 -9.30 4.73 -9.75
N ALA A 439 -8.10 4.89 -9.19
CA ALA A 439 -6.88 4.35 -9.79
C ALA A 439 -6.90 2.82 -9.89
N MET A 440 -7.28 2.13 -8.81
CA MET A 440 -7.46 0.67 -8.80
C MET A 440 -8.45 0.23 -9.88
N ASN A 441 -9.63 0.85 -9.92
CA ASN A 441 -10.68 0.49 -10.88
C ASN A 441 -10.29 0.80 -12.33
N PHE A 442 -9.55 1.89 -12.55
CA PHE A 442 -9.03 2.25 -13.87
C PHE A 442 -8.04 1.21 -14.39
N MET A 443 -7.06 0.84 -13.57
CA MET A 443 -6.06 -0.16 -13.94
C MET A 443 -6.67 -1.54 -14.15
N ASN A 444 -7.63 -1.95 -13.33
CA ASN A 444 -8.36 -3.21 -13.52
C ASN A 444 -9.17 -3.23 -14.82
N ALA A 445 -9.73 -2.09 -15.24
CA ALA A 445 -10.45 -2.00 -16.51
C ALA A 445 -9.51 -2.18 -17.72
N ASN A 446 -8.31 -1.58 -17.68
CA ASN A 446 -7.33 -1.73 -18.76
C ASN A 446 -6.87 -3.18 -18.96
N GLN A 447 -6.74 -3.96 -17.87
CA GLN A 447 -6.39 -5.38 -17.94
C GLN A 447 -7.34 -6.19 -18.85
N THR A 448 -8.62 -5.81 -18.89
CA THR A 448 -9.66 -6.52 -19.65
C THR A 448 -9.67 -6.20 -21.16
N LEU A 449 -8.90 -5.21 -21.61
CA LEU A 449 -8.79 -4.84 -23.04
C LEU A 449 -7.84 -5.75 -23.84
N THR A 450 -7.30 -6.80 -23.21
CA THR A 450 -6.18 -7.59 -23.74
C THR A 450 -6.55 -8.85 -24.53
N ASP A 451 -7.84 -9.15 -24.72
CA ASP A 451 -8.28 -10.23 -25.61
C ASP A 451 -8.98 -9.67 -26.85
N ASN A 452 -8.86 -10.35 -27.99
CA ASN A 452 -9.50 -10.02 -29.27
C ASN A 452 -11.05 -10.11 -29.21
N ASP A 453 -11.68 -9.41 -28.27
CA ASP A 453 -13.12 -9.29 -28.19
C ASP A 453 -13.55 -8.06 -29.02
N ASP A 454 -14.25 -8.33 -30.11
CA ASP A 454 -14.91 -7.32 -30.96
C ASP A 454 -16.11 -6.66 -30.22
N ASP A 455 -16.36 -7.04 -28.97
CA ASP A 455 -17.28 -6.38 -28.05
C ASP A 455 -16.51 -5.30 -27.27
N ASN A 456 -16.98 -4.04 -27.34
CA ASN A 456 -16.51 -2.89 -26.57
C ASN A 456 -16.58 -3.13 -25.04
N ASP A 457 -15.76 -4.03 -24.51
CA ASP A 457 -15.64 -4.27 -23.08
C ASP A 457 -15.08 -3.01 -22.42
N ALA A 458 -15.75 -2.65 -21.32
CA ALA A 458 -16.13 -1.27 -21.12
C ALA A 458 -14.95 -0.35 -20.82
N PRO A 459 -14.94 0.88 -21.40
CA PRO A 459 -14.08 1.95 -20.89
C PRO A 459 -14.27 2.06 -19.38
N TYR A 460 -13.20 2.38 -18.65
CA TYR A 460 -13.21 2.63 -17.21
C TYR A 460 -14.54 3.25 -16.76
N ASN A 461 -15.32 2.45 -16.03
CA ASN A 461 -16.62 2.88 -15.54
C ASN A 461 -16.42 3.64 -14.24
N GLN A 462 -16.26 4.96 -14.34
CA GLN A 462 -16.13 5.85 -13.18
C GLN A 462 -17.28 5.73 -12.15
N ASN A 463 -18.46 5.21 -12.55
CA ASN A 463 -19.57 5.00 -11.61
C ASN A 463 -19.41 3.73 -10.75
N ALA A 464 -18.40 2.90 -11.03
CA ALA A 464 -18.08 1.71 -10.26
C ALA A 464 -17.16 2.01 -9.05
N ASN A 465 -16.72 3.27 -8.90
CA ASN A 465 -15.94 3.68 -7.75
C ASN A 465 -16.81 3.70 -6.49
N ASP A 466 -16.39 2.92 -5.49
CA ASP A 466 -17.07 2.77 -4.21
C ASP A 466 -16.21 3.33 -3.07
N PHE A 467 -16.66 4.47 -2.55
CA PHE A 467 -16.02 5.18 -1.45
C PHE A 467 -16.72 4.94 -0.11
N SER A 468 -17.53 3.87 0.03
CA SER A 468 -18.30 3.58 1.24
C SER A 468 -17.49 3.39 2.52
N HIS A 469 -16.17 3.24 2.40
CA HIS A 469 -15.26 3.17 3.53
C HIS A 469 -14.95 4.54 4.13
N LEU A 470 -15.20 5.63 3.41
CA LEU A 470 -15.01 6.99 3.91
C LEU A 470 -16.17 7.41 4.83
N VAL A 471 -15.85 8.03 5.96
CA VAL A 471 -16.82 8.53 6.95
C VAL A 471 -17.68 9.62 6.34
N GLY A 472 -18.99 9.43 6.40
CA GLY A 472 -19.95 10.41 5.87
C GLY A 472 -20.18 10.27 4.36
N TRP A 473 -19.60 9.25 3.72
CA TRP A 473 -19.99 8.85 2.38
C TRP A 473 -21.49 8.56 2.32
N SER A 474 -22.11 8.97 1.21
CA SER A 474 -23.49 8.62 0.92
C SER A 474 -23.63 8.23 -0.54
N ASP A 475 -24.54 7.30 -0.82
CA ASP A 475 -24.91 6.90 -2.19
C ASP A 475 -25.49 8.06 -3.03
N ASN A 476 -25.59 9.28 -2.48
CA ASN A 476 -25.81 10.50 -3.22
C ASN A 476 -24.47 11.22 -3.46
N PRO A 477 -23.74 10.87 -4.54
CA PRO A 477 -22.37 11.29 -4.79
C PRO A 477 -22.26 12.78 -5.21
N ALA A 478 -23.34 13.56 -5.10
CA ALA A 478 -23.32 14.98 -5.45
C ALA A 478 -22.41 15.79 -4.52
N ASN A 479 -22.20 15.34 -3.28
CA ASN A 479 -21.36 16.03 -2.30
C ASN A 479 -20.07 15.30 -1.95
N GLY A 480 -19.99 13.99 -2.19
CA GLY A 480 -18.85 13.19 -1.77
C GLY A 480 -18.82 12.92 -0.27
N SER A 481 -17.71 12.36 0.21
CA SER A 481 -17.35 12.26 1.62
C SER A 481 -16.69 13.57 2.10
N PRO A 482 -16.80 13.93 3.38
CA PRO A 482 -15.93 14.93 4.01
C PRO A 482 -14.51 14.38 4.33
N GLN A 483 -14.06 13.32 3.67
CA GLN A 483 -12.70 12.80 3.75
C GLN A 483 -12.13 12.66 2.34
N ASN A 484 -10.82 12.80 2.18
CA ASN A 484 -10.16 12.63 0.90
C ASN A 484 -9.24 11.40 0.88
N GLU A 485 -9.24 10.68 -0.24
CA GLU A 485 -8.24 9.64 -0.49
C GLU A 485 -6.92 10.25 -0.99
N MET A 486 -5.84 9.56 -0.68
CA MET A 486 -4.53 9.68 -1.34
C MET A 486 -4.30 8.44 -2.21
N LEU A 487 -3.14 8.31 -2.85
CA LEU A 487 -2.80 7.09 -3.59
C LEU A 487 -2.22 6.02 -2.65
N TYR A 488 -3.13 5.24 -2.06
CA TYR A 488 -2.80 4.13 -1.17
C TYR A 488 -2.20 2.92 -1.92
N CYS A 489 -1.55 2.04 -1.16
CA CYS A 489 -0.77 0.91 -1.67
C CYS A 489 -1.62 -0.04 -2.54
N TRP A 490 -2.86 -0.29 -2.16
CA TRP A 490 -3.83 -1.11 -2.91
C TRP A 490 -4.27 -0.52 -4.26
N ALA A 491 -3.98 0.75 -4.54
CA ALA A 491 -4.19 1.31 -5.87
C ALA A 491 -3.25 0.62 -6.87
N CYS A 492 -1.96 0.58 -6.53
CA CYS A 492 -0.88 0.01 -7.34
C CYS A 492 -0.72 -1.50 -7.17
N HIS A 493 -1.09 -2.04 -6.01
CA HIS A 493 -0.90 -3.45 -5.67
C HIS A 493 -2.22 -4.21 -5.65
N GLU A 494 -2.21 -5.37 -6.30
CA GLU A 494 -3.26 -6.40 -6.17
C GLU A 494 -3.25 -7.02 -4.78
N ASN A 495 -2.05 -7.15 -4.21
CA ASN A 495 -1.82 -7.54 -2.82
C ASN A 495 -0.53 -6.88 -2.34
N ALA A 496 -0.66 -5.87 -1.46
CA ALA A 496 0.47 -5.09 -0.97
C ALA A 496 1.34 -5.88 0.03
N SER A 497 0.75 -6.76 0.85
CA SER A 497 1.48 -7.65 1.79
C SER A 497 2.52 -8.53 1.10
N ASP A 498 2.23 -8.92 -0.14
CA ASP A 498 3.09 -9.77 -0.96
C ASP A 498 3.87 -9.00 -2.02
N GLY A 499 3.69 -7.68 -2.09
CA GLY A 499 4.30 -6.85 -3.14
C GLY A 499 3.80 -7.17 -4.55
N ILE A 500 2.65 -7.85 -4.69
CA ILE A 500 2.06 -8.20 -5.98
C ILE A 500 1.48 -6.93 -6.59
N LEU A 501 2.13 -6.44 -7.65
CA LEU A 501 1.66 -5.29 -8.42
C LEU A 501 0.42 -5.64 -9.23
N ARG A 502 -0.43 -4.64 -9.43
CA ARG A 502 -1.49 -4.67 -10.43
C ARG A 502 -0.88 -4.73 -11.82
N ASP A 503 -1.49 -5.49 -12.71
CA ASP A 503 -1.07 -5.56 -14.10
C ASP A 503 -2.17 -5.00 -15.02
N PRO A 504 -2.13 -3.70 -15.38
CA PRO A 504 -3.06 -3.13 -16.33
C PRO A 504 -2.80 -3.60 -17.78
N GLY A 505 -1.70 -4.31 -18.05
CA GLY A 505 -1.31 -4.69 -19.40
C GLY A 505 -0.95 -3.47 -20.28
N PRO A 506 -0.89 -3.64 -21.61
CA PRO A 506 -0.70 -2.51 -22.54
C PRO A 506 -1.83 -1.49 -22.37
N ILE A 507 -1.50 -0.20 -22.49
CA ILE A 507 -2.44 0.90 -22.23
C ILE A 507 -2.94 1.47 -23.55
N THR A 508 -4.25 1.43 -23.76
CA THR A 508 -4.94 2.22 -24.78
C THR A 508 -5.48 3.50 -24.14
N GLU A 509 -4.85 4.65 -24.42
CA GLU A 509 -5.34 5.94 -23.91
C GLU A 509 -6.15 6.66 -24.99
N ALA A 510 -7.40 6.96 -24.64
CA ALA A 510 -8.30 7.77 -25.46
C ALA A 510 -8.31 9.20 -24.92
N TYR A 511 -7.81 10.11 -25.75
CA TYR A 511 -7.81 11.56 -25.53
C TYR A 511 -9.04 12.21 -26.19
N ASP A 512 -9.20 13.52 -26.01
CA ASP A 512 -10.26 14.28 -26.70
C ASP A 512 -10.11 14.23 -28.23
N ASP A 513 -11.17 14.63 -28.95
CA ASP A 513 -11.23 14.67 -30.42
C ASP A 513 -10.89 13.33 -31.12
N ASP A 514 -11.30 12.22 -30.50
CA ASP A 514 -11.13 10.83 -30.98
C ASP A 514 -9.66 10.43 -31.24
N VAL A 515 -8.71 11.08 -30.56
CA VAL A 515 -7.30 10.70 -30.62
C VAL A 515 -7.04 9.53 -29.68
N VAL A 516 -6.54 8.42 -30.23
CA VAL A 516 -6.22 7.21 -29.46
C VAL A 516 -4.74 6.86 -29.65
N VAL A 517 -4.07 6.53 -28.55
CA VAL A 517 -2.68 6.07 -28.55
C VAL A 517 -2.57 4.72 -27.85
N GLU A 518 -1.85 3.81 -28.50
CA GLU A 518 -1.49 2.51 -27.94
C GLU A 518 -0.07 2.58 -27.36
N TYR A 519 0.06 2.32 -26.07
CA TYR A 519 1.34 2.15 -25.39
C TYR A 519 1.65 0.67 -25.22
N PRO A 520 2.91 0.25 -25.45
CA PRO A 520 3.30 -1.15 -25.31
C PRO A 520 3.19 -1.61 -23.86
N ASP A 521 3.03 -2.91 -23.67
CA ASP A 521 3.18 -3.53 -22.36
C ASP A 521 4.64 -3.47 -21.92
N ILE A 522 4.92 -2.63 -20.92
CA ILE A 522 6.24 -2.52 -20.28
C ILE A 522 6.18 -2.94 -18.81
N LYS A 523 5.36 -3.98 -18.53
CA LYS A 523 5.24 -4.65 -17.22
C LYS A 523 4.83 -3.67 -16.11
N GLY A 524 5.46 -3.74 -14.94
CA GLY A 524 5.10 -2.94 -13.76
C GLY A 524 5.08 -1.42 -14.00
N SER A 525 5.78 -0.91 -15.02
CA SER A 525 5.73 0.51 -15.38
C SER A 525 4.39 0.97 -15.96
N ASN A 526 3.54 0.05 -16.44
CA ASN A 526 2.18 0.36 -16.87
C ASN A 526 1.31 0.86 -15.69
N VAL A 527 1.61 0.46 -14.46
CA VAL A 527 0.97 1.01 -13.24
C VAL A 527 1.20 2.52 -13.16
N CYS A 528 2.44 2.98 -13.37
CA CYS A 528 2.79 4.39 -13.35
C CYS A 528 2.16 5.14 -14.54
N MET A 529 2.25 4.55 -15.73
CA MET A 529 1.74 5.17 -16.96
C MET A 529 0.22 5.32 -16.98
N SER A 530 -0.52 4.53 -16.21
CA SER A 530 -1.98 4.67 -16.10
C SER A 530 -2.43 6.09 -15.72
N CYS A 531 -1.55 6.84 -15.04
CA CYS A 531 -1.75 8.25 -14.66
C CYS A 531 -0.75 9.20 -15.33
N HIS A 532 0.53 8.80 -15.45
CA HIS A 532 1.64 9.65 -15.92
C HIS A 532 1.76 9.75 -17.45
N LEU A 533 0.63 9.71 -18.16
CA LEU A 533 0.52 9.92 -19.61
C LEU A 533 -0.03 11.32 -19.98
N GLY A 534 -0.37 12.12 -18.96
CA GLY A 534 -1.16 13.34 -19.15
C GLY A 534 -2.65 13.02 -19.41
N ARG A 535 -3.44 14.05 -19.63
CA ARG A 535 -4.85 13.96 -20.04
C ARG A 535 -5.08 14.44 -21.47
N GLU A 536 -4.11 15.10 -22.08
CA GLU A 536 -4.13 15.52 -23.49
C GLU A 536 -2.73 15.47 -24.09
N ILE A 537 -2.65 15.31 -25.41
CA ILE A 537 -1.41 15.34 -26.18
C ILE A 537 -1.50 16.30 -27.36
N GLY A 538 -0.37 16.70 -27.92
CA GLY A 538 -0.35 17.67 -29.02
C GLY A 538 -1.09 17.22 -30.29
N ALA A 539 -1.29 15.91 -30.48
CA ALA A 539 -2.11 15.38 -31.56
C ALA A 539 -3.60 15.80 -31.47
N VAL A 540 -4.11 16.06 -30.26
CA VAL A 540 -5.48 16.54 -30.04
C VAL A 540 -5.66 17.93 -30.63
N ILE A 541 -4.69 18.83 -30.44
CA ILE A 541 -4.71 20.16 -31.05
C ILE A 541 -4.80 20.07 -32.58
N LYS A 542 -4.11 19.10 -33.19
CA LYS A 542 -4.17 18.86 -34.65
C LYS A 542 -5.52 18.32 -35.10
N ALA A 543 -6.13 17.46 -34.29
CA ALA A 543 -7.43 16.88 -34.57
C ALA A 543 -8.56 17.89 -34.38
N THR A 544 -8.43 18.83 -33.43
CA THR A 544 -9.51 19.78 -33.18
C THR A 544 -9.72 20.72 -34.37
N GLU A 545 -10.97 20.84 -34.79
CA GLU A 545 -11.40 21.85 -35.75
C GLU A 545 -11.93 23.10 -35.04
N ASP A 546 -11.37 24.26 -35.38
CA ASP A 546 -11.88 25.57 -34.98
C ASP A 546 -11.89 26.51 -36.19
N SER A 547 -13.05 27.13 -36.46
CA SER A 547 -13.26 27.95 -37.64
C SER A 547 -12.57 29.31 -37.61
N ASP A 548 -12.26 29.83 -36.42
CA ASP A 548 -11.60 31.13 -36.24
C ASP A 548 -10.34 31.07 -35.36
N GLY A 549 -10.09 29.93 -34.72
CA GLY A 549 -8.93 29.73 -33.84
C GLY A 549 -9.07 30.45 -32.50
N VAL A 550 -10.30 30.76 -32.08
CA VAL A 550 -10.61 31.45 -30.82
C VAL A 550 -11.23 30.47 -29.82
N ARG A 551 -10.39 29.94 -28.92
CA ARG A 551 -10.79 28.93 -27.94
C ARG A 551 -9.91 28.91 -26.68
N ASN A 552 -10.41 28.26 -25.64
CA ASN A 552 -9.62 27.96 -24.46
C ASN A 552 -8.43 27.05 -24.81
N PHE A 553 -7.36 27.19 -24.05
CA PHE A 553 -6.17 26.35 -24.13
C PHE A 553 -6.51 24.87 -23.88
N ILE A 554 -6.02 23.97 -24.73
CA ILE A 554 -6.01 22.53 -24.47
C ILE A 554 -4.82 22.25 -23.55
N ASN A 555 -5.07 21.76 -22.33
CA ASN A 555 -4.03 21.53 -21.33
C ASN A 555 -3.60 20.05 -21.35
N SER A 556 -2.30 19.79 -21.49
CA SER A 556 -1.73 18.44 -21.44
C SER A 556 -2.07 17.69 -20.16
N HIS A 557 -2.27 18.42 -19.05
CA HIS A 557 -2.31 17.89 -17.69
C HIS A 557 -0.96 17.25 -17.28
N TYR A 558 -0.66 17.26 -15.99
CA TYR A 558 0.73 17.33 -15.51
C TYR A 558 1.45 15.99 -15.45
N LEU A 559 2.78 16.02 -15.26
CA LEU A 559 3.62 14.83 -15.01
C LEU A 559 3.48 13.73 -16.09
N ALA A 560 3.37 14.14 -17.35
CA ALA A 560 3.14 13.26 -18.50
C ALA A 560 4.40 12.52 -18.98
N ALA A 561 5.25 12.08 -18.05
CA ALA A 561 6.56 11.47 -18.30
C ALA A 561 6.49 10.26 -19.25
N GLY A 562 5.46 9.42 -19.12
CA GLY A 562 5.26 8.26 -20.00
C GLY A 562 5.02 8.67 -21.45
N ALA A 563 4.22 9.72 -21.69
CA ALA A 563 3.99 10.21 -23.04
C ALA A 563 5.25 10.82 -23.66
N GLN A 564 6.14 11.40 -22.85
CA GLN A 564 7.43 11.92 -23.29
C GLN A 564 8.45 10.82 -23.58
N LEU A 565 8.49 9.78 -22.75
CA LEU A 565 9.36 8.60 -22.92
C LEU A 565 9.17 7.98 -24.30
N PHE A 566 7.92 7.85 -24.75
CA PHE A 566 7.54 7.31 -26.06
C PHE A 566 7.45 8.36 -27.19
N ALA A 567 7.86 9.60 -26.93
CA ALA A 567 7.84 10.71 -27.89
C ALA A 567 6.46 11.04 -28.50
N VAL A 568 5.41 10.87 -27.71
CA VAL A 568 4.00 11.08 -28.12
C VAL A 568 3.43 12.40 -27.60
N GLY A 569 3.84 12.85 -26.40
CA GLY A 569 3.10 13.85 -25.63
C GLY A 569 2.95 15.23 -26.30
N GLY A 570 4.00 15.75 -26.93
CA GLY A 570 4.06 17.10 -27.47
C GLY A 570 3.37 17.32 -28.82
N TYR A 571 3.19 18.59 -29.17
CA TYR A 571 2.76 19.02 -30.50
C TYR A 571 3.91 18.87 -31.50
N HIS A 572 3.71 17.98 -32.46
CA HIS A 572 4.66 17.75 -33.55
C HIS A 572 4.36 18.67 -34.74
N TYR A 573 5.31 19.44 -35.25
CA TYR A 573 5.11 20.22 -36.46
C TYR A 573 5.17 19.35 -37.74
N ASP A 574 4.37 19.71 -38.75
CA ASP A 574 4.23 18.89 -39.96
C ASP A 574 5.53 18.78 -40.76
N GLY A 575 5.81 17.56 -41.26
CA GLY A 575 6.97 17.29 -42.13
C GLY A 575 8.29 17.07 -41.40
N LEU A 576 8.28 17.01 -40.06
CA LEU A 576 9.46 16.76 -39.23
C LEU A 576 9.43 15.37 -38.57
N ASN A 577 10.57 14.95 -38.06
CA ASN A 577 10.70 13.69 -37.33
C ASN A 577 10.80 13.96 -35.81
N TYR A 578 9.97 13.24 -35.06
CA TYR A 578 9.88 13.27 -33.60
C TYR A 578 10.12 11.91 -32.96
N ASN A 579 10.37 10.87 -33.75
CA ASN A 579 10.65 9.54 -33.22
C ASN A 579 11.91 9.56 -32.35
N ASN A 580 11.94 8.68 -31.36
CA ASN A 580 13.13 8.39 -30.56
C ASN A 580 14.35 8.15 -31.47
N VAL A 581 15.46 8.78 -31.12
CA VAL A 581 16.75 8.58 -31.82
C VAL A 581 17.21 7.13 -31.66
N SER A 582 17.98 6.63 -32.62
CA SER A 582 18.33 5.20 -32.71
C SER A 582 19.06 4.64 -31.49
N PHE A 583 19.73 5.49 -30.72
CA PHE A 583 20.47 5.13 -29.51
C PHE A 583 19.71 5.45 -28.20
N TYR A 584 18.46 5.91 -28.28
CA TYR A 584 17.61 6.07 -27.12
C TYR A 584 17.20 4.69 -26.57
N ALA A 585 17.31 4.54 -25.25
CA ALA A 585 17.12 3.27 -24.57
C ALA A 585 16.29 3.38 -23.27
N HIS A 586 15.90 4.59 -22.85
CA HIS A 586 15.15 4.72 -21.58
C HIS A 586 13.79 4.04 -21.66
N ASP A 587 13.15 3.99 -22.84
CA ASP A 587 11.91 3.25 -23.10
C ASP A 587 12.05 1.71 -22.97
N LYS A 588 13.28 1.20 -22.86
CA LYS A 588 13.59 -0.23 -22.76
C LYS A 588 14.17 -0.64 -21.42
N ILE A 589 14.47 0.31 -20.52
CA ILE A 589 14.95 0.01 -19.17
C ILE A 589 13.98 -0.96 -18.49
N GLY A 590 14.49 -1.94 -17.75
CA GLY A 590 13.68 -2.94 -17.07
C GLY A 590 12.96 -3.94 -17.99
N THR A 591 13.33 -4.02 -19.26
CA THR A 591 12.77 -4.96 -20.25
C THR A 591 13.83 -5.95 -20.77
N GLU A 592 13.41 -6.94 -21.57
CA GLU A 592 14.34 -7.88 -22.20
C GLU A 592 15.28 -7.22 -23.22
N ASP A 593 14.90 -6.05 -23.76
CA ASP A 593 15.69 -5.32 -24.76
C ASP A 593 16.90 -4.58 -24.16
N GLU A 594 16.88 -4.28 -22.86
CA GLU A 594 18.03 -3.74 -22.11
C GLU A 594 18.29 -4.59 -20.84
N PRO A 595 18.89 -5.78 -21.02
CA PRO A 595 19.16 -6.68 -19.89
C PRO A 595 20.08 -6.02 -18.87
N SER A 596 19.94 -6.39 -17.59
CA SER A 596 20.65 -5.83 -16.41
C SER A 596 20.14 -4.49 -15.88
N THR A 597 19.00 -3.98 -16.38
CA THR A 597 18.39 -2.73 -15.89
C THR A 597 17.09 -2.97 -15.07
N GLY A 598 16.91 -4.20 -14.59
CA GLY A 598 15.70 -4.65 -13.87
C GLY A 598 14.74 -5.44 -14.76
N GLU A 599 13.56 -5.75 -14.23
CA GLU A 599 12.55 -6.58 -14.92
C GLU A 599 11.13 -6.00 -14.92
N ASN A 600 10.93 -4.79 -14.38
CA ASN A 600 9.60 -4.16 -14.19
C ASN A 600 9.39 -2.90 -15.06
N GLY A 601 10.12 -2.80 -16.16
CA GLY A 601 10.01 -1.70 -17.13
C GLY A 601 10.69 -0.39 -16.70
N PRO A 602 10.60 0.65 -17.56
CA PRO A 602 11.40 1.86 -17.48
C PRO A 602 11.23 2.69 -16.21
N CYS A 603 9.97 2.91 -15.81
CA CYS A 603 9.62 3.76 -14.69
C CYS A 603 10.12 3.13 -13.39
N ALA A 604 9.76 1.87 -13.16
CA ALA A 604 10.19 1.13 -11.96
C ALA A 604 11.70 0.89 -11.95
N GLY A 605 12.31 0.58 -13.10
CA GLY A 605 13.75 0.35 -13.23
C GLY A 605 14.60 1.54 -12.82
N CYS A 606 14.11 2.77 -12.99
CA CYS A 606 14.75 3.98 -12.46
C CYS A 606 14.25 4.29 -11.03
N HIS A 607 12.96 4.56 -10.87
CA HIS A 607 12.38 5.19 -9.67
C HIS A 607 12.31 4.28 -8.45
N MET A 608 12.44 2.95 -8.64
CA MET A 608 12.33 1.97 -7.58
C MET A 608 13.60 1.12 -7.41
N SER A 609 14.73 1.58 -7.96
CA SER A 609 16.02 0.88 -7.91
C SER A 609 16.87 1.18 -6.67
N THR A 610 16.38 2.02 -5.76
CA THR A 610 17.10 2.46 -4.56
C THR A 610 16.71 1.61 -3.35
N GLU A 611 17.50 1.69 -2.26
CA GLU A 611 17.10 1.10 -0.96
C GLU A 611 15.84 1.76 -0.37
N ARG A 612 15.46 2.94 -0.89
CA ARG A 612 14.27 3.74 -0.50
C ARG A 612 13.25 3.80 -1.63
N SER A 613 12.92 2.64 -2.21
CA SER A 613 12.22 2.51 -3.51
C SER A 613 10.82 3.15 -3.57
N HIS A 614 10.14 3.29 -2.44
CA HIS A 614 8.78 3.85 -2.37
C HIS A 614 8.74 5.36 -2.09
N LEU A 615 9.90 6.03 -2.05
CA LEU A 615 9.97 7.50 -2.20
C LEU A 615 9.71 7.91 -3.66
N PHE A 616 9.92 6.99 -4.61
CA PHE A 616 9.88 7.23 -6.05
C PHE A 616 10.86 8.33 -6.54
N GLN A 617 11.86 8.66 -5.71
CA GLN A 617 12.87 9.66 -6.01
C GLN A 617 14.14 9.01 -6.55
N LEU A 618 14.77 9.70 -7.50
CA LEU A 618 16.01 9.26 -8.17
C LEU A 618 17.24 9.98 -7.65
N VAL A 619 17.02 11.09 -6.96
CA VAL A 619 18.01 12.05 -6.53
C VAL A 619 17.66 12.57 -5.15
N GLU A 620 18.67 12.89 -4.37
CA GLU A 620 18.52 13.75 -3.20
C GLU A 620 18.71 15.21 -3.62
N LYS A 621 17.89 16.10 -3.05
CA LYS A 621 18.01 17.54 -3.24
C LYS A 621 18.17 18.22 -1.88
N ASP A 622 18.97 19.28 -1.84
CA ASP A 622 19.06 20.15 -0.66
C ASP A 622 17.85 21.11 -0.55
N SER A 623 17.84 21.95 0.49
CA SER A 623 16.76 22.91 0.73
C SER A 623 16.63 23.99 -0.36
N GLU A 624 17.66 24.17 -1.17
CA GLU A 624 17.73 25.10 -2.29
C GLU A 624 17.34 24.44 -3.62
N GLY A 625 17.09 23.12 -3.61
CA GLY A 625 16.70 22.33 -4.76
C GLY A 625 17.86 21.80 -5.58
N ALA A 626 19.11 21.96 -5.12
CA ALA A 626 20.28 21.46 -5.83
C ALA A 626 20.40 19.94 -5.63
N ILE A 627 20.71 19.22 -6.71
CA ILE A 627 20.94 17.77 -6.66
C ILE A 627 22.24 17.50 -5.91
N THR A 628 22.16 16.79 -4.79
CA THR A 628 23.31 16.43 -3.95
C THR A 628 23.81 15.01 -4.21
N GLU A 629 22.91 14.12 -4.63
CA GLU A 629 23.21 12.71 -4.89
C GLU A 629 22.27 12.14 -5.96
N VAL A 630 22.80 11.22 -6.79
CA VAL A 630 22.01 10.36 -7.67
C VAL A 630 21.86 9.01 -6.96
N THR A 631 20.68 8.74 -6.42
CA THR A 631 20.41 7.54 -5.60
C THR A 631 20.02 6.34 -6.46
N SER A 632 19.49 6.58 -7.66
CA SER A 632 19.14 5.54 -8.63
C SER A 632 20.36 4.72 -9.05
N GLN A 633 20.25 3.39 -8.94
CA GLN A 633 21.35 2.48 -9.24
C GLN A 633 21.51 2.22 -10.74
N VAL A 634 20.44 2.37 -11.52
CA VAL A 634 20.43 2.00 -12.95
C VAL A 634 21.22 2.99 -13.82
N CYS A 635 21.32 4.26 -13.42
CA CYS A 635 21.98 5.30 -14.20
C CYS A 635 23.44 4.92 -14.53
N ALA A 636 24.15 4.40 -13.53
CA ALA A 636 25.57 4.05 -13.64
C ALA A 636 25.86 2.87 -14.57
N GLU A 637 24.85 2.06 -14.92
CA GLU A 637 25.00 0.94 -15.85
C GLU A 637 25.22 1.43 -17.29
N CYS A 638 24.58 2.54 -17.67
CA CYS A 638 24.65 3.09 -19.03
C CYS A 638 25.49 4.38 -19.11
N HIS A 639 25.38 5.26 -18.12
CA HIS A 639 26.02 6.57 -18.08
C HIS A 639 27.44 6.48 -17.52
N THR A 640 28.37 6.03 -18.37
CA THR A 640 29.78 5.84 -18.03
C THR A 640 30.73 6.64 -18.93
N GLY A 641 31.99 6.77 -18.51
CA GLY A 641 33.04 7.38 -19.33
C GLY A 641 32.76 8.85 -19.63
N GLN A 642 32.54 9.18 -20.90
CA GLN A 642 32.27 10.56 -21.35
C GLN A 642 30.80 10.97 -21.11
N PHE A 643 29.93 10.03 -20.76
CA PHE A 643 28.50 10.27 -20.54
C PHE A 643 28.10 10.02 -19.09
N VAL A 644 29.08 10.08 -18.17
CA VAL A 644 28.83 9.90 -16.73
C VAL A 644 27.86 10.96 -16.22
N LEU A 645 26.87 10.52 -15.45
CA LEU A 645 25.91 11.41 -14.79
C LEU A 645 26.28 11.50 -13.31
N THR A 646 26.92 12.60 -12.93
CA THR A 646 27.11 12.97 -11.52
C THR A 646 25.94 13.84 -11.06
N ALA A 647 25.82 14.08 -9.76
CA ALA A 647 24.86 15.05 -9.21
C ALA A 647 25.02 16.44 -9.85
N GLU A 648 26.27 16.91 -10.00
CA GLU A 648 26.60 18.19 -10.66
C GLU A 648 26.20 18.20 -12.13
N GLU A 649 26.51 17.13 -12.88
CA GLU A 649 26.17 17.05 -14.30
C GLU A 649 24.64 17.00 -14.51
N LEU A 650 23.92 16.28 -13.65
CA LEU A 650 22.46 16.19 -13.73
C LEU A 650 21.79 17.53 -13.37
N MET A 651 22.34 18.25 -12.38
CA MET A 651 21.91 19.61 -12.03
C MET A 651 22.14 20.57 -13.20
N GLU A 652 23.31 20.52 -13.83
CA GLU A 652 23.60 21.33 -15.03
C GLU A 652 22.59 21.04 -16.14
N GLN A 653 22.22 19.77 -16.36
CA GLN A 653 21.19 19.39 -17.33
C GLN A 653 19.79 19.92 -17.00
N GLU A 654 19.42 19.95 -15.71
CA GLU A 654 18.19 20.57 -15.23
C GLU A 654 18.21 22.09 -15.51
N GLU A 655 19.28 22.79 -15.13
CA GLU A 655 19.42 24.25 -15.35
C GLU A 655 19.39 24.62 -16.85
N GLU A 656 20.11 23.87 -17.68
CA GLU A 656 20.13 24.00 -19.14
C GLU A 656 18.74 23.83 -19.79
N TYR A 657 17.98 22.87 -19.29
CA TYR A 657 16.61 22.61 -19.71
C TYR A 657 15.68 23.77 -19.33
N HIS A 658 15.75 24.24 -18.09
CA HIS A 658 14.94 25.37 -17.61
C HIS A 658 15.28 26.68 -18.34
N ALA A 659 16.55 26.92 -18.64
CA ALA A 659 16.97 28.06 -19.46
C ALA A 659 16.39 28.00 -20.89
N SER A 660 16.28 26.79 -21.45
CA SER A 660 15.67 26.57 -22.77
C SER A 660 14.15 26.77 -22.75
N LEU A 661 13.48 26.38 -21.67
CA LEU A 661 12.06 26.70 -21.46
C LEU A 661 11.84 28.20 -21.29
N HIS A 662 12.69 28.89 -20.53
CA HIS A 662 12.64 30.34 -20.42
C HIS A 662 12.78 31.03 -21.79
N ALA A 663 13.63 30.51 -22.68
CA ALA A 663 13.72 31.00 -24.06
C ALA A 663 12.39 30.81 -24.82
N LEU A 664 11.73 29.66 -24.69
CA LEU A 664 10.42 29.42 -25.31
C LEU A 664 9.33 30.34 -24.73
N ASP A 665 9.31 30.55 -23.42
CA ASP A 665 8.40 31.50 -22.79
C ASP A 665 8.59 32.92 -23.36
N LEU A 666 9.82 33.40 -23.47
CA LEU A 666 10.11 34.71 -24.09
C LEU A 666 9.67 34.78 -25.56
N ALA A 667 9.80 33.69 -26.31
CA ALA A 667 9.30 33.62 -27.69
C ALA A 667 7.76 33.71 -27.74
N LEU A 668 7.04 33.10 -26.79
CA LEU A 668 5.59 33.23 -26.64
C LEU A 668 5.19 34.67 -26.25
N GLN A 669 5.89 35.26 -25.29
CA GLN A 669 5.66 36.64 -24.85
C GLN A 669 5.85 37.64 -26.00
N ALA A 670 6.81 37.40 -26.91
CA ALA A 670 6.99 38.21 -28.11
C ALA A 670 5.78 38.18 -29.07
N LYS A 671 4.88 37.18 -28.93
CA LYS A 671 3.58 37.10 -29.62
C LYS A 671 2.39 37.54 -28.76
N GLY A 672 2.65 38.07 -27.57
CA GLY A 672 1.63 38.53 -26.62
C GLY A 672 0.93 37.38 -25.88
N ILE A 673 1.55 36.20 -25.83
CA ILE A 673 1.08 35.03 -25.09
C ILE A 673 1.91 34.95 -23.82
N PHE A 674 1.30 35.13 -22.65
CA PHE A 674 2.00 35.17 -21.37
C PHE A 674 1.62 33.96 -20.53
N PHE A 675 2.61 33.15 -20.15
CA PHE A 675 2.39 32.06 -19.22
C PHE A 675 2.21 32.57 -17.78
N TYR A 676 1.42 31.85 -17.01
CA TYR A 676 1.28 31.98 -15.56
C TYR A 676 1.05 30.57 -15.00
N PRO A 677 1.73 30.17 -13.91
CA PRO A 677 1.61 28.82 -13.33
C PRO A 677 0.30 28.69 -12.53
N GLY A 678 -0.82 28.80 -13.22
CA GLY A 678 -2.18 28.72 -12.68
C GLY A 678 -3.21 28.86 -13.79
N TYR A 679 -4.28 28.06 -13.73
CA TYR A 679 -5.33 28.07 -14.74
C TYR A 679 -5.85 29.50 -15.02
N PRO A 680 -6.06 29.91 -16.28
CA PRO A 680 -5.99 29.14 -17.54
C PRO A 680 -4.59 29.03 -18.20
N TYR A 681 -3.51 29.25 -17.46
CA TYR A 681 -2.10 29.17 -17.86
C TYR A 681 -1.62 30.22 -18.84
N PHE A 682 -2.40 30.57 -19.86
CA PHE A 682 -2.03 31.58 -20.85
C PHE A 682 -2.94 32.79 -20.82
N PHE A 683 -2.32 33.96 -20.85
CA PHE A 683 -2.95 35.26 -20.65
C PHE A 683 -2.53 36.28 -21.70
N ASN A 684 -3.34 37.32 -21.88
CA ASN A 684 -3.04 38.42 -22.80
C ASN A 684 -2.07 39.48 -22.22
N ALA A 685 -1.71 39.36 -20.93
CA ALA A 685 -0.72 40.21 -20.28
C ALA A 685 0.06 39.42 -19.21
N PRO A 686 1.26 39.90 -18.80
CA PRO A 686 2.07 39.26 -17.76
C PRO A 686 1.33 39.10 -16.42
N ASN A 687 1.85 38.21 -15.57
CA ASN A 687 1.39 38.00 -14.18
C ASN A 687 -0.08 37.58 -14.05
N GLY A 688 -0.61 36.83 -15.02
CA GLY A 688 -2.01 36.40 -15.01
C GLY A 688 -3.02 37.53 -15.28
N GLU A 689 -2.58 38.65 -15.85
CA GLU A 689 -3.46 39.80 -16.15
C GLU A 689 -4.03 39.74 -17.58
N GLY A 690 -4.98 40.61 -17.89
CA GLY A 690 -5.52 40.74 -19.26
C GLY A 690 -6.47 39.62 -19.69
N GLY A 691 -6.79 38.68 -18.79
CA GLY A 691 -7.69 37.55 -19.04
C GLY A 691 -7.06 36.46 -19.91
N SER A 692 -7.76 35.33 -20.02
CA SER A 692 -7.29 34.16 -20.77
C SER A 692 -6.93 34.50 -22.22
N TYR A 693 -5.77 34.03 -22.66
CA TYR A 693 -5.40 34.05 -24.06
C TYR A 693 -6.19 32.97 -24.80
N THR A 694 -7.05 33.41 -25.73
CA THR A 694 -7.94 32.51 -26.47
C THR A 694 -7.80 32.63 -27.98
N ASN A 695 -7.24 33.72 -28.50
CA ASN A 695 -7.15 33.96 -29.94
C ASN A 695 -5.82 33.47 -30.51
N TRP A 696 -5.69 32.16 -30.70
CA TRP A 696 -4.49 31.49 -31.21
C TRP A 696 -4.21 31.82 -32.69
N ALA A 697 -5.20 32.30 -33.42
CA ALA A 697 -5.02 32.79 -34.78
C ALA A 697 -4.36 34.18 -34.84
N ALA A 698 -4.24 34.92 -33.73
CA ALA A 698 -3.75 36.30 -33.74
C ALA A 698 -2.32 36.46 -34.26
N PRO A 699 -1.33 35.60 -33.93
CA PRO A 699 0.05 35.79 -34.36
C PRO A 699 0.27 35.60 -35.86
N TYR A 700 -0.35 34.56 -36.46
CA TYR A 700 -0.03 34.10 -37.82
C TYR A 700 -1.25 33.81 -38.71
N GLY A 701 -2.46 34.08 -38.21
CA GLY A 701 -3.72 33.86 -38.92
C GLY A 701 -4.37 32.49 -38.66
N VAL A 702 -5.61 32.34 -39.10
CA VAL A 702 -6.44 31.15 -38.85
C VAL A 702 -5.81 29.85 -39.37
N SER A 703 -5.05 29.89 -40.47
CA SER A 703 -4.38 28.67 -40.97
C SER A 703 -3.22 28.19 -40.09
N LYS A 704 -2.89 28.91 -39.02
CA LYS A 704 -1.72 28.69 -38.14
C LYS A 704 -2.04 28.71 -36.65
N TRP A 705 -3.33 28.64 -36.30
CA TRP A 705 -3.76 28.70 -34.90
C TRP A 705 -3.32 27.45 -34.13
N GLN A 706 -3.36 26.26 -34.77
CA GLN A 706 -2.96 25.00 -34.15
C GLN A 706 -1.47 24.99 -33.82
N GLU A 707 -0.61 25.45 -34.72
CA GLU A 707 0.82 25.56 -34.49
C GLU A 707 1.17 26.59 -33.39
N THR A 708 0.39 27.66 -33.29
CA THR A 708 0.55 28.67 -32.23
C THR A 708 0.16 28.11 -30.87
N MET A 709 -0.99 27.44 -30.78
CA MET A 709 -1.39 26.73 -29.56
C MET A 709 -0.41 25.59 -29.25
N GLY A 710 0.10 24.90 -30.27
CA GLY A 710 1.07 23.82 -30.15
C GLY A 710 2.38 24.25 -29.51
N ALA A 711 2.87 25.45 -29.82
CA ALA A 711 4.05 26.02 -29.16
C ALA A 711 3.80 26.27 -27.65
N ALA A 712 2.64 26.84 -27.31
CA ALA A 712 2.23 27.05 -25.92
C ALA A 712 1.97 25.73 -25.19
N PHE A 713 1.42 24.74 -25.89
CA PHE A 713 1.21 23.39 -25.38
C PHE A 713 2.52 22.71 -25.03
N ASN A 714 3.50 22.77 -25.94
CA ASN A 714 4.84 22.23 -25.69
C ASN A 714 5.49 22.91 -24.47
N PHE A 715 5.37 24.23 -24.32
CA PHE A 715 5.84 24.91 -23.12
C PHE A 715 5.16 24.37 -21.85
N ASN A 716 3.82 24.36 -21.81
CA ASN A 716 3.06 23.93 -20.64
C ASN A 716 3.31 22.45 -20.28
N LEU A 717 3.39 21.57 -21.27
CA LEU A 717 3.70 20.15 -21.09
C LEU A 717 5.07 19.96 -20.42
N LEU A 718 6.06 20.70 -20.89
CA LEU A 718 7.46 20.57 -20.44
C LEU A 718 7.70 21.25 -19.09
N ASP A 719 7.11 22.41 -18.85
CA ASP A 719 7.16 23.10 -17.55
C ASP A 719 6.55 22.24 -16.41
N HIS A 720 5.59 21.37 -16.74
CA HIS A 720 4.97 20.41 -15.82
C HIS A 720 5.55 18.99 -15.91
N ASP A 721 6.71 18.81 -16.55
CA ASP A 721 7.53 17.60 -16.48
C ASP A 721 8.92 17.96 -15.89
N PRO A 722 9.07 17.97 -14.56
CA PRO A 722 10.33 18.34 -13.91
C PRO A 722 11.47 17.36 -14.24
N GLY A 723 11.17 16.17 -14.74
CA GLY A 723 12.15 15.17 -15.16
C GLY A 723 12.39 15.14 -16.67
N GLY A 724 11.83 16.07 -17.46
CA GLY A 724 11.86 16.02 -18.93
C GLY A 724 13.27 15.94 -19.52
N TYR A 725 14.25 16.57 -18.86
CA TYR A 725 15.66 16.50 -19.24
C TYR A 725 16.28 15.11 -19.10
N ALA A 726 15.69 14.22 -18.30
CA ALA A 726 16.12 12.84 -18.09
C ALA A 726 15.19 11.84 -18.82
N HIS A 727 13.87 12.03 -18.80
CA HIS A 727 12.90 11.12 -19.42
C HIS A 727 13.19 10.92 -20.91
N ASN A 728 13.23 12.02 -21.68
CA ASN A 728 13.57 11.98 -23.10
C ASN A 728 14.16 13.30 -23.58
N ARG A 729 15.43 13.53 -23.21
CA ARG A 729 16.17 14.76 -23.51
C ARG A 729 16.07 15.18 -24.98
N TYR A 730 16.21 14.25 -25.92
CA TYR A 730 16.22 14.58 -27.35
C TYR A 730 14.83 15.01 -27.83
N TYR A 731 13.79 14.30 -27.43
CA TYR A 731 12.43 14.66 -27.79
C TYR A 731 12.05 16.04 -27.24
N VAL A 732 12.35 16.30 -25.98
CA VAL A 732 12.12 17.60 -25.32
C VAL A 732 12.87 18.74 -26.02
N LYS A 733 14.17 18.57 -26.32
CA LYS A 733 14.95 19.56 -27.08
C LYS A 733 14.32 19.87 -28.44
N ILE A 734 13.83 18.85 -29.15
CA ILE A 734 13.21 19.02 -30.46
C ILE A 734 11.90 19.82 -30.35
N LEU A 735 11.06 19.54 -29.35
CA LEU A 735 9.83 20.28 -29.10
C LEU A 735 10.12 21.76 -28.84
N ILE A 736 11.09 22.07 -27.97
CA ILE A 736 11.50 23.46 -27.68
C ILE A 736 12.05 24.12 -28.94
N TRP A 737 12.94 23.43 -29.65
CA TRP A 737 13.57 23.94 -30.86
C TRP A 737 12.54 24.36 -31.91
N ASP A 738 11.65 23.45 -32.28
CA ASP A 738 10.68 23.68 -33.35
C ASP A 738 9.61 24.70 -32.94
N SER A 739 9.27 24.78 -31.64
CA SER A 739 8.35 25.78 -31.11
C SER A 739 8.95 27.19 -31.22
N ILE A 740 10.22 27.37 -30.85
CA ILE A 740 10.93 28.66 -31.01
C ILE A 740 11.07 29.01 -32.50
N ASP A 741 11.40 28.03 -33.36
CA ASP A 741 11.51 28.22 -34.80
C ASP A 741 10.20 28.74 -35.40
N PHE A 742 9.09 28.07 -35.12
CA PHE A 742 7.77 28.52 -35.56
C PHE A 742 7.39 29.89 -34.98
N LEU A 743 7.72 30.15 -33.72
CA LEU A 743 7.47 31.44 -33.09
C LEU A 743 8.38 32.55 -33.63
N ASP A 744 9.41 32.29 -34.42
CA ASP A 744 10.18 33.36 -35.06
C ASP A 744 9.32 34.11 -36.09
N ASP A 745 8.87 33.37 -37.12
CA ASP A 745 8.25 33.95 -38.33
C ASP A 745 6.99 33.20 -38.84
N GLY A 746 6.52 32.19 -38.12
CA GLY A 746 5.32 31.40 -38.45
C GLY A 746 5.57 30.25 -39.43
N ILE A 747 6.84 29.92 -39.72
CA ILE A 747 7.23 28.74 -40.49
C ILE A 747 8.37 28.00 -39.78
N VAL A 748 8.46 26.68 -39.96
CA VAL A 748 9.59 25.90 -39.41
C VAL A 748 10.70 25.86 -40.45
N ASN A 749 11.77 26.64 -40.23
CA ASN A 749 12.87 26.83 -41.20
C ASN A 749 14.29 26.74 -40.58
N GLN A 750 14.39 26.22 -39.36
CA GLN A 750 15.58 26.08 -38.52
C GLN A 750 16.20 27.41 -38.07
N SER A 751 15.37 28.41 -37.78
CA SER A 751 15.78 29.74 -37.32
C SER A 751 16.25 29.80 -35.85
N THR A 752 15.93 28.80 -35.02
CA THR A 752 16.12 28.82 -33.55
C THR A 752 17.50 29.31 -33.11
N ALA A 753 18.58 28.80 -33.71
CA ALA A 753 19.95 29.23 -33.36
C ALA A 753 20.18 30.74 -33.59
N THR A 754 19.53 31.33 -34.59
CA THR A 754 19.59 32.77 -34.87
C THR A 754 18.58 33.58 -34.07
N THR A 755 17.47 32.97 -33.66
CA THR A 755 16.41 33.60 -32.86
C THR A 755 16.81 33.73 -31.39
N LEU A 756 17.44 32.70 -30.79
CA LEU A 756 17.80 32.67 -29.36
C LEU A 756 18.49 33.95 -28.85
N PRO A 757 19.53 34.50 -29.52
CA PRO A 757 20.22 35.71 -29.04
C PRO A 757 19.35 36.98 -29.08
N THR A 758 18.18 36.93 -29.74
CA THR A 758 17.28 38.08 -29.90
C THR A 758 16.16 38.13 -28.86
N LEU A 759 15.94 37.05 -28.11
CA LEU A 759 14.81 36.89 -27.18
C LEU A 759 14.97 37.68 -25.86
N GLY A 760 16.13 38.29 -25.61
CA GLY A 760 16.36 39.10 -24.41
C GLY A 760 16.73 38.31 -23.17
N LEU A 761 17.21 37.06 -23.33
CA LEU A 761 17.76 36.22 -22.27
C LEU A 761 18.93 36.89 -21.54
N SER A 762 19.13 36.50 -20.28
CA SER A 762 20.36 36.80 -19.56
C SER A 762 21.57 36.18 -20.29
N ALA A 763 22.78 36.68 -20.05
CA ALA A 763 23.97 36.10 -20.69
C ALA A 763 24.23 34.64 -20.25
N GLU A 764 23.78 34.29 -19.04
CA GLU A 764 23.89 32.97 -18.45
C GLU A 764 22.84 32.03 -19.06
N ASP A 765 21.56 32.41 -19.03
CA ASP A 765 20.46 31.65 -19.63
C ASP A 765 20.67 31.44 -21.13
N LEU A 766 21.18 32.45 -21.85
CA LEU A 766 21.49 32.30 -23.27
C LEU A 766 22.57 31.23 -23.50
N ALA A 767 23.62 31.23 -22.68
CA ALA A 767 24.69 30.25 -22.80
C ALA A 767 24.19 28.84 -22.45
N ALA A 768 23.39 28.70 -21.40
CA ALA A 768 22.78 27.44 -20.99
C ALA A 768 21.81 26.90 -22.06
N ALA A 769 20.90 27.74 -22.57
CA ALA A 769 19.96 27.37 -23.63
C ALA A 769 20.67 26.98 -24.94
N GLN A 770 21.74 27.70 -25.32
CA GLN A 770 22.57 27.34 -26.48
C GLN A 770 23.29 26.01 -26.29
N THR A 771 23.76 25.72 -25.08
CA THR A 771 24.42 24.45 -24.76
C THR A 771 23.43 23.29 -24.82
N TYR A 772 22.23 23.48 -24.27
CA TYR A 772 21.17 22.48 -24.29
C TYR A 772 20.68 22.19 -25.73
N LEU A 773 20.22 23.22 -26.45
CA LEU A 773 19.58 23.06 -27.75
C LEU A 773 20.57 22.81 -28.89
N GLY A 774 21.83 23.23 -28.72
CA GLY A 774 22.89 23.13 -29.72
C GLY A 774 22.80 24.17 -30.84
N GLU A 775 23.63 24.02 -31.87
CA GLU A 775 23.70 24.94 -33.01
C GLU A 775 22.77 24.55 -34.18
N SER A 776 22.13 23.39 -34.09
CA SER A 776 21.23 22.83 -35.11
C SER A 776 20.16 21.98 -34.46
N ARG A 777 19.01 21.79 -35.14
CA ARG A 777 17.91 20.96 -34.66
C ARG A 777 18.42 19.61 -34.14
N PRO A 778 18.08 19.21 -32.90
CA PRO A 778 18.53 17.94 -32.33
C PRO A 778 18.04 16.72 -33.13
N GLY A 779 18.82 15.63 -33.09
CA GLY A 779 18.56 14.37 -33.78
C GLY A 779 19.75 13.37 -33.69
N GLU A 780 19.84 12.44 -34.64
CA GLU A 780 20.84 11.35 -34.65
C GLU A 780 22.31 11.79 -34.56
N SER A 781 22.62 13.05 -34.87
CA SER A 781 23.98 13.60 -34.85
C SER A 781 24.21 14.63 -33.74
N SER A 782 23.22 14.94 -32.91
CA SER A 782 23.38 15.89 -31.80
C SER A 782 24.03 15.24 -30.58
N ARG A 783 24.78 16.03 -29.82
CA ARG A 783 25.28 15.64 -28.49
C ARG A 783 24.14 15.57 -27.48
#